data_AF-A0A081AXN7-F1
#
_entry.id   AF-A0A081AXN7-F1
#
_cell.length_a   1.000
_cell.length_b   1.000
_cell.length_c   1.000
_cell.angle_alpha   90.00
_cell.angle_beta   90.00
_cell.angle_gamma   90.00
#
_symmetry.space_group_name_H-M   'P 1'
#
loop_
_entity.id
_entity.type
_entity.pdbx_description
1 polymer ?
#
loop_
_entity_poly.entity_id
_entity_poly.type
_entity_poly.pdbx_seq_one_letter_code
_entity_poly.pdbx_strand_id
1 'polypeptide(L)'
;MDANLKETEYDVLLVGTGMVEGILAGALARIGKKVLHLDQNDYYGSNYASFPLAQFLRWTKNEAIAPRNFGDEDENGENECISTAKSSNNKEKQQVLPMKSSFECRLLEEGFSDDATKEELVQKSSSFSIDVNPRLMLSSEQLVETLITSGVGRYLEFAAIERTYVHFQPTDNSTEPDTVWEVPCSKKDVFQSKLLGMVEKRQLMKFLQFVADYGETHILHEDVKTKNERSLALGRALKRPQNKASQADTDAELVAYLDNPFQELLEKHFKLSVKLQQVVVYCVGLATFPASKNQISARDGLAAVYRYVASIGRFTGTAFLAPLYGISELAQSFCRLSAVYGGIYVLRAPINGFVLDNETRTLTGVRCSDGDVLRTKHVVTNGSYVDCLRLNNVSKRAHGELLRGVFVLKSSLRDGMNRIMLVIPPEDSEFNNPFAIQVVQLDVGAYACPKGYFLVQISMPLPTDWFEDKEKQAELMKSVIRRLILSSEAEKRAKNKAKEAENVENDATEQNWSDRIAWRAIFTMDHLASGDINVSAKAKDLPSNVWVCETVTGELQQNKGVCPLEIHLESASANARAIFEALCPGEPFLPKSASAEQAEQEEQESEEDAVLRAAQKLAQQTVTEGQTKEGSNGSESAGSDKATADAVEANDEMASSAATDDH
;
A
#
# COMPACT_ATOMS: atom_id res chain seq x y z
N MET A 1 38.15 -8.56 -6.04
CA MET A 1 36.82 -9.21 -6.15
C MET A 1 36.92 -10.60 -5.53
N ASP A 2 35.92 -11.02 -4.77
CA ASP A 2 35.86 -12.40 -4.26
C ASP A 2 35.68 -13.35 -5.46
N ALA A 3 36.67 -14.21 -5.74
CA ALA A 3 36.67 -15.10 -6.91
C ALA A 3 35.37 -15.94 -7.00
N ASN A 4 34.79 -16.21 -5.84
CA ASN A 4 33.52 -16.89 -5.66
C ASN A 4 32.35 -16.23 -6.43
N LEU A 5 32.32 -14.90 -6.57
CA LEU A 5 31.21 -14.21 -7.24
C LEU A 5 31.12 -14.57 -8.73
N LYS A 6 32.28 -14.67 -9.40
CA LYS A 6 32.42 -14.95 -10.85
C LYS A 6 32.35 -16.45 -11.16
N GLU A 7 32.77 -17.28 -10.23
CA GLU A 7 32.76 -18.74 -10.40
C GLU A 7 31.36 -19.36 -10.15
N THR A 8 30.56 -18.71 -9.30
CA THR A 8 29.21 -19.17 -8.95
C THR A 8 28.23 -19.02 -10.12
N GLU A 9 27.50 -20.09 -10.41
CA GLU A 9 26.26 -20.02 -11.19
C GLU A 9 25.08 -19.84 -10.23
N TYR A 10 24.35 -18.74 -10.41
CA TYR A 10 23.20 -18.39 -9.58
C TYR A 10 21.92 -19.03 -10.12
N ASP A 11 20.98 -19.32 -9.22
CA ASP A 11 19.66 -19.81 -9.64
C ASP A 11 18.84 -18.65 -10.20
N VAL A 12 18.90 -17.48 -9.55
CA VAL A 12 18.19 -16.28 -9.97
C VAL A 12 19.09 -15.06 -9.79
N LEU A 13 19.13 -14.22 -10.83
CA LEU A 13 19.79 -12.93 -10.82
C LEU A 13 18.74 -11.83 -10.97
N LEU A 14 18.70 -10.88 -10.04
CA LEU A 14 17.79 -9.74 -10.06
C LEU A 14 18.54 -8.47 -10.46
N VAL A 15 17.94 -7.67 -11.35
CA VAL A 15 18.45 -6.34 -11.76
C VAL A 15 17.42 -5.26 -11.38
N GLY A 16 17.84 -4.38 -10.47
CA GLY A 16 17.00 -3.37 -9.83
C GLY A 16 16.50 -3.83 -8.46
N THR A 17 16.54 -2.94 -7.48
CA THR A 17 16.18 -3.20 -6.07
C THR A 17 14.82 -2.60 -5.69
N GLY A 18 13.86 -2.63 -6.61
CA GLY A 18 12.51 -2.15 -6.36
C GLY A 18 11.73 -3.01 -5.35
N MET A 19 10.48 -2.63 -5.09
CA MET A 19 9.64 -3.31 -4.10
C MET A 19 9.44 -4.79 -4.42
N VAL A 20 9.08 -5.09 -5.66
CA VAL A 20 8.74 -6.44 -6.12
C VAL A 20 10.01 -7.31 -6.14
N GLU A 21 11.11 -6.76 -6.64
CA GLU A 21 12.42 -7.42 -6.71
C GLU A 21 12.93 -7.74 -5.31
N GLY A 22 12.78 -6.80 -4.37
CA GLY A 22 13.10 -7.01 -2.96
C GLY A 22 12.31 -8.19 -2.37
N ILE A 23 10.97 -8.16 -2.48
CA ILE A 23 10.09 -9.22 -1.97
C ILE A 23 10.47 -10.58 -2.57
N LEU A 24 10.66 -10.63 -3.89
CA LEU A 24 10.99 -11.86 -4.60
C LEU A 24 12.38 -12.39 -4.22
N ALA A 25 13.38 -11.52 -4.11
CA ALA A 25 14.73 -11.91 -3.67
C ALA A 25 14.71 -12.49 -2.24
N GLY A 26 13.89 -11.92 -1.36
CA GLY A 26 13.65 -12.44 -0.02
C GLY A 26 13.01 -13.83 -0.05
N ALA A 27 11.95 -14.00 -0.84
CA ALA A 27 11.24 -15.26 -0.98
C ALA A 27 12.13 -16.39 -1.54
N LEU A 28 12.89 -16.10 -2.61
CA LEU A 28 13.78 -17.07 -3.26
C LEU A 28 14.93 -17.50 -2.35
N ALA A 29 15.57 -16.56 -1.65
CA ALA A 29 16.64 -16.88 -0.71
C ALA A 29 16.11 -17.70 0.48
N ARG A 30 14.88 -17.41 0.96
CA ARG A 30 14.25 -18.10 2.09
C ARG A 30 14.06 -19.60 1.83
N ILE A 31 13.83 -20.01 0.59
CA ILE A 31 13.73 -21.41 0.17
C ILE A 31 15.07 -22.00 -0.32
N GLY A 32 16.18 -21.29 -0.08
CA GLY A 32 17.55 -21.76 -0.34
C GLY A 32 18.06 -21.59 -1.77
N LYS A 33 17.42 -20.77 -2.62
CA LYS A 33 17.97 -20.45 -3.95
C LYS A 33 19.20 -19.55 -3.84
N LYS A 34 20.18 -19.75 -4.73
CA LYS A 34 21.32 -18.83 -4.87
C LYS A 34 20.88 -17.57 -5.60
N VAL A 35 20.77 -16.47 -4.86
CA VAL A 35 20.28 -15.18 -5.35
C VAL A 35 21.44 -14.20 -5.49
N LEU A 36 21.55 -13.56 -6.67
CA LEU A 36 22.41 -12.39 -6.90
C LEU A 36 21.54 -11.19 -7.25
N HIS A 37 21.65 -10.11 -6.50
CA HIS A 37 20.81 -8.92 -6.65
C HIS A 37 21.69 -7.71 -6.95
N LEU A 38 21.51 -7.13 -8.15
CA LEU A 38 22.35 -6.07 -8.68
C LEU A 38 21.51 -4.80 -8.90
N ASP A 39 22.10 -3.63 -8.65
CA ASP A 39 21.53 -2.34 -9.03
C ASP A 39 22.63 -1.41 -9.54
N GLN A 40 22.36 -0.68 -10.63
CA GLN A 40 23.27 0.34 -11.14
C GLN A 40 23.25 1.61 -10.28
N ASN A 41 22.19 1.82 -9.50
CA ASN A 41 22.06 2.95 -8.60
C ASN A 41 22.97 2.82 -7.36
N ASP A 42 23.26 3.94 -6.70
CA ASP A 42 23.95 3.98 -5.40
C ASP A 42 23.00 3.91 -4.20
N TYR A 43 21.72 3.62 -4.45
CA TYR A 43 20.64 3.53 -3.46
C TYR A 43 19.73 2.33 -3.75
N TYR A 44 18.93 1.94 -2.75
CA TYR A 44 17.91 0.92 -2.86
C TYR A 44 16.54 1.50 -3.27
N GLY A 45 15.67 0.63 -3.78
CA GLY A 45 14.24 0.94 -3.98
C GLY A 45 13.88 1.30 -5.41
N SER A 46 14.83 1.56 -6.31
CA SER A 46 14.55 1.93 -7.71
C SER A 46 13.48 3.05 -7.81
N ASN A 47 12.31 2.77 -8.39
CA ASN A 47 11.16 3.67 -8.49
C ASN A 47 10.38 3.89 -7.17
N TYR A 48 10.70 3.13 -6.11
CA TYR A 48 10.22 3.29 -4.73
C TYR A 48 11.29 3.87 -3.80
N ALA A 49 12.35 4.49 -4.34
CA ALA A 49 13.40 5.10 -3.52
C ALA A 49 12.86 6.28 -2.69
N SER A 50 13.44 6.47 -1.51
CA SER A 50 13.21 7.63 -0.63
C SER A 50 14.55 8.33 -0.41
N PHE A 51 14.58 9.65 -0.51
CA PHE A 51 15.83 10.40 -0.54
C PHE A 51 15.92 11.52 0.51
N PRO A 52 17.11 11.72 1.12
CA PRO A 52 17.50 13.01 1.67
C PRO A 52 17.40 14.12 0.61
N LEU A 53 17.17 15.36 1.04
CA LEU A 53 16.93 16.50 0.12
C LEU A 53 18.04 16.66 -0.93
N ALA A 54 19.32 16.63 -0.54
CA ALA A 54 20.44 16.77 -1.45
C ALA A 54 20.50 15.64 -2.50
N GLN A 55 20.21 14.40 -2.09
CA GLN A 55 20.17 13.26 -3.00
C GLN A 55 18.95 13.34 -3.93
N PHE A 56 17.80 13.81 -3.43
CA PHE A 56 16.61 14.06 -4.24
C PHE A 56 16.87 15.11 -5.34
N LEU A 57 17.53 16.21 -5.00
CA LEU A 57 17.92 17.26 -5.96
C LEU A 57 18.90 16.75 -7.03
N ARG A 58 19.80 15.84 -6.66
CA ARG A 58 20.69 15.15 -7.60
C ARG A 58 19.91 14.21 -8.53
N TRP A 59 18.98 13.44 -7.94
CA TRP A 59 18.16 12.47 -8.65
C TRP A 59 17.24 13.15 -9.70
N THR A 60 16.56 14.25 -9.36
CA THR A 60 15.68 14.97 -10.31
C THR A 60 16.41 15.58 -11.50
N LYS A 61 17.73 15.75 -11.39
CA LYS A 61 18.61 16.22 -12.49
C LYS A 61 19.17 15.09 -13.35
N ASN A 62 18.85 13.84 -13.04
CA ASN A 62 19.41 12.64 -13.69
C ASN A 62 20.95 12.62 -13.69
N GLU A 63 21.58 13.10 -12.61
CA GLU A 63 23.04 13.08 -12.51
C GLU A 63 23.57 11.64 -12.53
N ALA A 64 24.54 11.37 -13.42
CA ALA A 64 25.10 10.04 -13.59
C ALA A 64 25.95 9.64 -12.38
N ILE A 65 25.80 8.38 -11.96
CA ILE A 65 26.56 7.79 -10.86
C ILE A 65 27.72 6.98 -11.45
N ALA A 66 28.93 7.18 -10.93
CA ALA A 66 30.08 6.37 -11.31
C ALA A 66 29.87 4.92 -10.84
N PRO A 67 30.03 3.92 -11.72
CA PRO A 67 29.94 2.52 -11.32
C PRO A 67 31.08 2.19 -10.34
N ARG A 68 30.86 1.20 -9.47
CA ARG A 68 31.90 0.73 -8.56
C ARG A 68 32.99 0.03 -9.36
N ASN A 69 34.26 0.26 -9.04
CA ASN A 69 35.34 -0.58 -9.54
C ASN A 69 35.38 -1.89 -8.75
N PHE A 70 35.30 -3.03 -9.43
CA PHE A 70 35.51 -4.32 -8.79
C PHE A 70 37.01 -4.53 -8.51
N GLY A 71 37.56 -3.86 -7.50
CA GLY A 71 38.98 -3.93 -7.15
C GLY A 71 39.39 -3.11 -5.93
N ASP A 72 38.65 -2.05 -5.61
CA ASP A 72 39.01 -1.13 -4.53
C ASP A 72 38.47 -1.64 -3.17
N GLU A 73 39.25 -2.49 -2.50
CA GLU A 73 39.35 -2.46 -1.04
C GLU A 73 40.37 -1.37 -0.67
N ASP A 74 40.13 -0.68 0.43
CA ASP A 74 40.81 0.53 0.90
C ASP A 74 42.36 0.51 0.82
N GLU A 75 42.99 0.86 -0.31
CA GLU A 75 44.38 1.34 -0.34
C GLU A 75 44.61 2.38 -1.44
N ASN A 76 45.22 3.51 -1.04
CA ASN A 76 45.76 4.53 -1.93
C ASN A 76 46.81 3.90 -2.86
N GLY A 77 46.62 3.98 -4.18
CA GLY A 77 47.67 3.54 -5.10
C GLY A 77 47.29 3.58 -6.57
N GLU A 78 47.68 4.67 -7.23
CA GLU A 78 48.10 4.81 -8.63
C GLU A 78 47.54 3.84 -9.71
N ASN A 79 46.80 4.44 -10.64
CA ASN A 79 46.39 3.86 -11.92
C ASN A 79 47.60 3.34 -12.72
N GLU A 80 47.62 2.03 -13.00
CA GLU A 80 48.27 1.50 -14.19
C GLU A 80 47.28 0.69 -15.04
N CYS A 81 47.03 1.18 -16.25
CA CYS A 81 46.37 0.45 -17.31
C CYS A 81 47.27 -0.70 -17.79
N ILE A 82 46.80 -1.95 -17.71
CA ILE A 82 47.42 -3.07 -18.43
C ILE A 82 46.43 -3.69 -19.42
N SER A 83 46.97 -3.80 -20.63
CA SER A 83 46.39 -4.20 -21.90
C SER A 83 46.06 -5.69 -22.02
N THR A 84 44.99 -5.96 -22.78
CA THR A 84 44.76 -7.10 -23.71
C THR A 84 45.24 -8.49 -23.30
N ALA A 85 44.27 -9.40 -23.08
CA ALA A 85 44.46 -10.82 -23.32
C ALA A 85 43.22 -11.53 -23.91
N LYS A 86 43.43 -12.04 -25.13
CA LYS A 86 42.97 -13.32 -25.71
C LYS A 86 41.46 -13.56 -25.86
N SER A 87 40.99 -13.21 -27.05
CA SER A 87 39.73 -13.65 -27.66
C SER A 87 39.73 -15.16 -27.90
N SER A 88 38.93 -15.90 -27.14
CA SER A 88 38.53 -17.29 -27.42
C SER A 88 37.38 -17.30 -28.43
N ASN A 89 37.37 -18.31 -29.32
CA ASN A 89 36.54 -18.48 -30.53
C ASN A 89 34.99 -18.65 -30.32
N ASN A 90 34.35 -17.99 -29.36
CA ASN A 90 32.90 -18.13 -29.08
C ASN A 90 32.00 -16.99 -29.60
N LYS A 91 32.53 -16.07 -30.42
CA LYS A 91 31.84 -14.81 -30.78
C LYS A 91 30.55 -14.96 -31.63
N GLU A 92 30.26 -16.12 -32.21
CA GLU A 92 29.06 -16.29 -33.05
C GLU A 92 27.80 -16.77 -32.29
N LYS A 93 27.94 -17.35 -31.09
CA LYS A 93 26.79 -17.94 -30.36
C LYS A 93 26.11 -17.01 -29.36
N GLN A 94 26.85 -16.06 -28.77
CA GLN A 94 26.34 -15.19 -27.71
C GLN A 94 26.33 -13.73 -28.14
N GLN A 95 25.18 -13.09 -27.99
CA GLN A 95 24.99 -11.66 -28.19
C GLN A 95 24.95 -10.95 -26.83
N VAL A 96 25.48 -9.74 -26.75
CA VAL A 96 25.28 -8.87 -25.57
C VAL A 96 24.30 -7.76 -25.90
N LEU A 97 23.23 -7.72 -25.14
CA LEU A 97 22.20 -6.69 -25.18
C LEU A 97 22.63 -5.56 -24.23
N PRO A 98 22.93 -4.34 -24.71
CA PRO A 98 23.37 -3.25 -23.86
C PRO A 98 22.34 -2.93 -22.78
N MET A 99 22.78 -2.88 -21.52
CA MET A 99 21.90 -2.54 -20.41
C MET A 99 21.67 -1.04 -20.40
N LYS A 100 20.44 -0.63 -20.67
CA LYS A 100 20.02 0.77 -20.61
C LYS A 100 18.64 0.84 -19.97
N SER A 101 18.55 1.52 -18.83
CA SER A 101 17.27 1.85 -18.23
C SER A 101 16.52 2.85 -19.13
N SER A 102 15.23 2.59 -19.34
CA SER A 102 14.30 3.51 -20.00
C SER A 102 13.69 4.53 -19.03
N PHE A 103 13.94 4.41 -17.73
CA PHE A 103 13.34 5.27 -16.71
C PHE A 103 13.83 6.71 -16.85
N GLU A 104 12.90 7.62 -17.08
CA GLU A 104 13.17 9.06 -17.21
C GLU A 104 12.45 9.87 -16.13
N CYS A 105 13.16 10.81 -15.52
CA CYS A 105 12.60 11.88 -14.70
C CYS A 105 12.80 13.23 -15.40
N ARG A 106 11.74 14.04 -15.51
CA ARG A 106 11.78 15.35 -16.17
C ARG A 106 11.38 16.43 -15.16
N LEU A 107 12.37 17.14 -14.64
CA LEU A 107 12.16 18.30 -13.78
C LEU A 107 11.52 19.45 -14.58
N LEU A 108 10.40 19.98 -14.07
CA LEU A 108 9.66 21.10 -14.66
C LEU A 108 9.97 22.41 -13.93
N GLU A 109 9.93 22.38 -12.60
CA GLU A 109 10.17 23.53 -11.74
C GLU A 109 10.85 23.08 -10.44
N GLU A 110 11.82 23.86 -9.96
CA GLU A 110 12.42 23.70 -8.64
C GLU A 110 12.70 25.09 -8.07
N GLY A 111 12.46 25.28 -6.77
CA GLY A 111 12.75 26.55 -6.15
C GLY A 111 12.59 26.56 -4.63
N PHE A 112 13.50 27.29 -3.99
CA PHE A 112 13.40 27.67 -2.58
C PHE A 112 12.71 29.02 -2.45
N SER A 113 12.12 29.29 -1.28
CA SER A 113 11.53 30.60 -0.96
C SER A 113 12.58 31.72 -0.93
N ASP A 114 13.74 31.45 -0.33
CA ASP A 114 14.86 32.39 -0.21
C ASP A 114 16.17 31.62 0.05
N ASP A 115 17.31 32.31 -0.09
CA ASP A 115 18.64 31.71 0.05
C ASP A 115 18.93 31.22 1.48
N ALA A 116 18.40 31.89 2.52
CA ALA A 116 18.61 31.46 3.90
C ALA A 116 17.84 30.15 4.19
N THR A 117 16.59 30.04 3.71
CA THR A 117 15.81 28.81 3.77
C THR A 117 16.51 27.69 3.01
N LYS A 118 17.11 27.98 1.85
CA LYS A 118 17.89 27.00 1.09
C LYS A 118 19.06 26.46 1.90
N GLU A 119 19.87 27.34 2.48
CA GLU A 119 21.00 26.93 3.32
C GLU A 119 20.54 26.07 4.50
N GLU A 120 19.47 26.46 5.20
CA GLU A 120 18.90 25.70 6.31
C GLU A 120 18.45 24.29 5.88
N LEU A 121 17.64 24.19 4.83
CA LEU A 121 17.07 22.92 4.40
C LEU A 121 18.14 21.97 3.86
N VAL A 122 19.15 22.50 3.16
CA VAL A 122 20.29 21.70 2.67
C VAL A 122 21.15 21.21 3.83
N GLN A 123 21.41 22.04 4.86
CA GLN A 123 22.11 21.59 6.07
C GLN A 123 21.35 20.48 6.80
N LYS A 124 20.00 20.52 6.78
CA LYS A 124 19.13 19.49 7.37
C LYS A 124 18.74 18.39 6.39
N SER A 125 19.49 18.21 5.29
CA SER A 125 19.14 17.28 4.22
C SER A 125 18.88 15.85 4.71
N SER A 126 19.63 15.35 5.69
CA SER A 126 19.50 13.98 6.22
C SER A 126 18.24 13.75 7.05
N SER A 127 17.52 14.80 7.43
CA SER A 127 16.23 14.71 8.12
C SER A 127 15.05 14.62 7.15
N PHE A 128 15.32 14.55 5.85
CA PHE A 128 14.31 14.33 4.82
C PHE A 128 14.31 12.88 4.35
N SER A 129 13.11 12.37 4.12
CA SER A 129 12.84 11.13 3.40
C SER A 129 11.78 11.41 2.34
N ILE A 130 12.22 11.90 1.18
CA ILE A 130 11.35 12.29 0.07
C ILE A 130 11.15 11.08 -0.83
N ASP A 131 9.93 10.55 -0.87
CA ASP A 131 9.60 9.40 -1.72
C ASP A 131 9.53 9.82 -3.19
N VAL A 132 10.25 9.09 -4.04
CA VAL A 132 10.07 9.18 -5.49
C VAL A 132 8.64 8.82 -5.86
N ASN A 133 8.03 7.83 -5.20
CA ASN A 133 6.65 7.38 -5.40
C ASN A 133 5.95 7.11 -4.06
N PRO A 134 5.22 8.09 -3.48
CA PRO A 134 4.60 7.95 -2.17
C PRO A 134 3.48 6.93 -2.25
N ARG A 135 3.59 5.93 -1.38
CA ARG A 135 2.59 4.89 -1.18
C ARG A 135 2.27 4.82 0.30
N LEU A 136 1.05 4.40 0.61
CA LEU A 136 0.56 4.12 1.95
C LEU A 136 0.13 2.67 2.00
N MET A 137 0.19 2.03 3.15
CA MET A 137 -0.32 0.67 3.31
C MET A 137 -1.64 0.70 4.05
N LEU A 138 -2.66 0.04 3.52
CA LEU A 138 -3.84 -0.31 4.29
C LEU A 138 -3.46 -1.35 5.34
N SER A 139 -3.93 -1.15 6.57
CA SER A 139 -3.59 -2.01 7.71
C SER A 139 -3.97 -3.48 7.48
N SER A 140 -4.99 -3.76 6.67
CA SER A 140 -5.44 -5.10 6.33
C SER A 140 -4.99 -5.59 4.94
N GLU A 141 -3.96 -4.99 4.35
CA GLU A 141 -3.33 -5.51 3.13
C GLU A 141 -2.63 -6.86 3.35
N GLN A 142 -2.57 -7.68 2.30
CA GLN A 142 -1.89 -8.97 2.36
C GLN A 142 -0.37 -8.81 2.58
N LEU A 143 0.19 -7.68 2.11
CA LEU A 143 1.58 -7.34 2.36
C LEU A 143 1.86 -7.16 3.86
N VAL A 144 0.94 -6.57 4.63
CA VAL A 144 1.12 -6.40 6.07
C VAL A 144 1.20 -7.75 6.78
N GLU A 145 0.33 -8.70 6.41
CA GLU A 145 0.42 -10.09 6.91
C GLU A 145 1.75 -10.75 6.54
N THR A 146 2.21 -10.50 5.31
CA THR A 146 3.48 -11.03 4.82
C THR A 146 4.65 -10.46 5.63
N LEU A 147 4.62 -9.17 5.98
CA LEU A 147 5.64 -8.54 6.83
C LEU A 147 5.67 -9.16 8.24
N ILE A 148 4.50 -9.42 8.83
CA ILE A 148 4.37 -10.05 10.15
C ILE A 148 4.90 -11.49 10.11
N THR A 149 4.35 -12.32 9.23
CA THR A 149 4.64 -13.77 9.18
C THR A 149 6.08 -14.06 8.78
N SER A 150 6.64 -13.33 7.80
CA SER A 150 8.03 -13.49 7.36
C SER A 150 9.06 -12.97 8.38
N GLY A 151 8.62 -12.19 9.38
CA GLY A 151 9.49 -11.56 10.37
C GLY A 151 10.25 -10.32 9.85
N VAL A 152 9.94 -9.85 8.64
CA VAL A 152 10.50 -8.62 8.04
C VAL A 152 9.99 -7.37 8.75
N GLY A 153 8.78 -7.41 9.31
CA GLY A 153 8.19 -6.30 10.07
C GLY A 153 9.04 -5.84 11.26
N ARG A 154 9.98 -6.66 11.75
CA ARG A 154 10.92 -6.29 12.83
C ARG A 154 11.94 -5.21 12.43
N TYR A 155 12.13 -4.98 11.14
CA TYR A 155 13.04 -3.95 10.63
C TYR A 155 12.32 -2.61 10.40
N LEU A 156 11.01 -2.57 10.62
CA LEU A 156 10.15 -1.50 10.17
C LEU A 156 9.35 -0.95 11.33
N GLU A 157 9.16 0.36 11.31
CA GLU A 157 8.20 1.05 12.17
C GLU A 157 7.20 1.80 11.30
N PHE A 158 5.99 2.00 11.81
CA PHE A 158 4.91 2.63 11.06
C PHE A 158 4.26 3.77 11.84
N ALA A 159 3.91 4.83 11.10
CA ALA A 159 3.09 5.94 11.55
C ALA A 159 1.71 5.82 10.93
N ALA A 160 0.66 6.00 11.72
CA ALA A 160 -0.69 6.06 11.17
C ALA A 160 -0.96 7.43 10.53
N ILE A 161 -1.67 7.40 9.40
CA ILE A 161 -2.27 8.61 8.84
C ILE A 161 -3.45 9.01 9.72
N GLU A 162 -3.49 10.25 10.17
CA GLU A 162 -4.44 10.68 11.20
C GLU A 162 -5.84 10.86 10.64
N ARG A 163 -5.95 11.38 9.41
CA ARG A 163 -7.23 11.66 8.73
C ARG A 163 -7.12 11.61 7.21
N THR A 164 -8.24 11.27 6.58
CA THR A 164 -8.44 11.34 5.13
C THR A 164 -9.39 12.51 4.83
N TYR A 165 -9.05 13.32 3.83
CA TYR A 165 -9.83 14.47 3.38
C TYR A 165 -10.18 14.36 1.89
N VAL A 166 -11.21 15.09 1.50
CA VAL A 166 -11.64 15.24 0.11
C VAL A 166 -11.80 16.71 -0.23
N HIS A 167 -11.35 17.12 -1.41
CA HIS A 167 -11.65 18.44 -1.95
C HIS A 167 -13.03 18.44 -2.59
N PHE A 168 -13.89 19.36 -2.17
CA PHE A 168 -15.15 19.68 -2.83
C PHE A 168 -15.37 21.18 -2.82
N GLN A 169 -15.72 21.72 -3.99
CA GLN A 169 -16.14 23.11 -4.08
C GLN A 169 -17.41 23.36 -3.24
N PRO A 170 -17.36 24.33 -2.32
CA PRO A 170 -18.52 24.75 -1.55
C PRO A 170 -19.55 25.40 -2.47
N THR A 171 -20.83 25.21 -2.15
CA THR A 171 -21.94 25.90 -2.84
C THR A 171 -22.08 27.37 -2.40
N ASP A 172 -21.28 27.81 -1.43
CA ASP A 172 -21.35 29.15 -0.85
C ASP A 172 -20.52 30.18 -1.64
N ASN A 173 -21.12 31.35 -1.88
CA ASN A 173 -20.53 32.47 -2.61
C ASN A 173 -19.45 33.26 -1.83
N SER A 174 -18.81 32.67 -0.82
CA SER A 174 -17.72 33.35 -0.12
C SER A 174 -16.49 33.45 -1.03
N THR A 175 -15.69 34.50 -0.87
CA THR A 175 -14.56 34.79 -1.76
C THR A 175 -13.47 33.70 -1.71
N GLU A 176 -13.28 33.04 -0.56
CA GLU A 176 -12.36 31.90 -0.36
C GLU A 176 -12.91 30.95 0.72
N PRO A 177 -13.78 29.99 0.37
CA PRO A 177 -14.33 29.06 1.36
C PRO A 177 -13.35 27.93 1.68
N ASP A 178 -13.52 27.28 2.84
CA ASP A 178 -12.87 25.99 3.10
C ASP A 178 -13.48 24.94 2.15
N THR A 179 -12.64 24.44 1.24
CA THR A 179 -12.97 23.48 0.20
C THR A 179 -12.60 22.04 0.56
N VAL A 180 -11.96 21.84 1.71
CA VAL A 180 -11.43 20.54 2.10
C VAL A 180 -12.28 19.98 3.25
N TRP A 181 -12.77 18.76 3.07
CA TRP A 181 -13.73 18.14 3.96
C TRP A 181 -13.18 16.81 4.50
N GLU A 182 -13.37 16.56 5.79
CA GLU A 182 -12.97 15.30 6.40
C GLU A 182 -13.87 14.16 5.91
N VAL A 183 -13.25 13.06 5.45
CA VAL A 183 -13.95 11.85 5.02
C VAL A 183 -14.34 11.05 6.27
N PRO A 184 -15.65 10.83 6.52
CA PRO A 184 -16.08 10.09 7.70
C PRO A 184 -15.61 8.63 7.65
N CYS A 185 -14.76 8.22 8.60
CA CYS A 185 -14.17 6.88 8.64
C CYS A 185 -14.77 5.98 9.72
N SER A 186 -15.47 6.55 10.70
CA SER A 186 -16.16 5.79 11.75
C SER A 186 -17.62 6.16 11.86
N LYS A 187 -18.40 5.31 12.55
CA LYS A 187 -19.78 5.61 12.93
C LYS A 187 -19.89 6.97 13.63
N LYS A 188 -18.95 7.27 14.54
CA LYS A 188 -18.86 8.56 15.24
C LYS A 188 -18.68 9.71 14.25
N ASP A 189 -17.75 9.58 13.31
CA ASP A 189 -17.45 10.64 12.33
C ASP A 189 -18.64 10.86 11.39
N VAL A 190 -19.32 9.79 10.96
CA VAL A 190 -20.53 9.91 10.14
C VAL A 190 -21.61 10.68 10.89
N PHE A 191 -21.80 10.42 12.18
CA PHE A 191 -22.76 11.18 12.99
C PHE A 191 -22.35 12.65 13.17
N GLN A 192 -21.06 12.92 13.38
CA GLN A 192 -20.54 14.28 13.61
C GLN A 192 -20.36 15.11 12.33
N SER A 193 -20.32 14.46 11.16
CA SER A 193 -20.06 15.13 9.89
C SER A 193 -21.11 16.21 9.58
N LYS A 194 -20.63 17.41 9.24
CA LYS A 194 -21.46 18.53 8.76
C LYS A 194 -21.69 18.48 7.25
N LEU A 195 -20.92 17.65 6.54
CA LEU A 195 -21.00 17.48 5.09
C LEU A 195 -22.28 16.73 4.67
N LEU A 196 -22.78 15.85 5.53
CA LEU A 196 -23.84 14.90 5.19
C LEU A 196 -25.18 15.25 5.85
N GLY A 197 -26.26 15.23 5.07
CA GLY A 197 -27.62 15.27 5.61
C GLY A 197 -27.98 13.99 6.38
N MET A 198 -29.08 14.00 7.16
CA MET A 198 -29.48 12.83 7.94
C MET A 198 -29.77 11.59 7.08
N VAL A 199 -30.34 11.78 5.88
CA VAL A 199 -30.65 10.69 4.94
C VAL A 199 -29.35 10.10 4.37
N GLU A 200 -28.44 10.96 3.93
CA GLU A 200 -27.13 10.58 3.41
C GLU A 200 -26.30 9.80 4.45
N LYS A 201 -26.30 10.25 5.71
CA LYS A 201 -25.67 9.51 6.83
C LYS A 201 -26.24 8.10 6.96
N ARG A 202 -27.56 7.94 6.89
CA ARG A 202 -28.22 6.62 6.99
C ARG A 202 -27.87 5.72 5.79
N GLN A 203 -27.84 6.28 4.58
CA GLN A 203 -27.51 5.53 3.37
C GLN A 203 -26.05 5.08 3.38
N LEU A 204 -25.12 5.97 3.74
CA LEU A 204 -23.70 5.64 3.86
C LEU A 204 -23.46 4.56 4.92
N MET A 205 -24.08 4.68 6.10
CA MET A 205 -23.97 3.65 7.14
C MET A 205 -24.53 2.30 6.69
N LYS A 206 -25.66 2.29 5.97
CA LYS A 206 -26.23 1.05 5.41
C LYS A 206 -25.28 0.41 4.40
N PHE A 207 -24.65 1.22 3.54
CA PHE A 207 -23.68 0.75 2.56
C PHE A 207 -22.41 0.20 3.22
N LEU A 208 -21.78 0.94 4.14
CA LEU A 208 -20.55 0.49 4.81
C LEU A 208 -20.77 -0.80 5.62
N GLN A 209 -21.91 -0.91 6.31
CA GLN A 209 -22.28 -2.14 7.02
C GLN A 209 -22.48 -3.31 6.07
N PHE A 210 -23.15 -3.07 4.93
CA PHE A 210 -23.28 -4.08 3.88
C PHE A 210 -21.92 -4.56 3.36
N VAL A 211 -20.99 -3.65 3.07
CA VAL A 211 -19.67 -4.03 2.54
C VAL A 211 -18.87 -4.84 3.56
N ALA A 212 -18.93 -4.47 4.84
CA ALA A 212 -18.29 -5.24 5.90
C ALA A 212 -18.85 -6.67 5.98
N ASP A 213 -20.17 -6.82 5.92
CA ASP A 213 -20.83 -8.13 5.95
C ASP A 213 -20.53 -8.94 4.67
N TYR A 214 -20.58 -8.30 3.49
CA TYR A 214 -20.30 -8.90 2.18
C TYR A 214 -18.86 -9.43 2.10
N GLY A 215 -17.88 -8.65 2.60
CA GLY A 215 -16.49 -9.07 2.57
C GLY A 215 -16.18 -10.22 3.52
N GLU A 216 -16.79 -10.26 4.70
CA GLU A 216 -16.63 -11.41 5.62
C GLU A 216 -17.20 -12.70 5.00
N THR A 217 -18.37 -12.66 4.34
CA THR A 217 -18.98 -13.86 3.74
C THR A 217 -18.38 -14.27 2.41
N HIS A 218 -18.19 -13.33 1.49
CA HIS A 218 -17.94 -13.64 0.08
C HIS A 218 -16.48 -13.46 -0.33
N ILE A 219 -15.67 -12.71 0.44
CA ILE A 219 -14.24 -12.51 0.16
C ILE A 219 -13.38 -13.39 1.08
N LEU A 220 -13.68 -13.41 2.38
CA LEU A 220 -12.93 -14.22 3.35
C LEU A 220 -13.49 -15.64 3.54
N HIS A 221 -14.66 -15.95 2.98
CA HIS A 221 -15.36 -17.23 3.15
C HIS A 221 -15.57 -17.63 4.62
N GLU A 222 -15.76 -16.65 5.51
CA GLU A 222 -15.98 -16.89 6.93
C GLU A 222 -17.48 -16.96 7.25
N ASP A 223 -17.89 -17.96 8.03
CA ASP A 223 -19.27 -18.08 8.51
C ASP A 223 -19.57 -16.97 9.55
N VAL A 224 -20.36 -15.97 9.15
CA VAL A 224 -20.76 -14.83 10.00
C VAL A 224 -21.49 -15.26 11.29
N LYS A 225 -21.98 -16.51 11.36
CA LYS A 225 -22.72 -17.05 12.51
C LYS A 225 -21.86 -17.33 13.75
N THR A 226 -20.54 -17.56 13.62
CA THR A 226 -19.68 -18.05 14.72
C THR A 226 -18.80 -16.98 15.39
N LYS A 227 -18.89 -15.70 14.99
CA LYS A 227 -18.01 -14.62 15.52
C LYS A 227 -18.55 -13.86 16.74
N ASN A 228 -19.55 -14.39 17.44
CA ASN A 228 -20.16 -13.70 18.58
C ASN A 228 -19.26 -13.61 19.83
N GLU A 229 -18.15 -14.36 19.92
CA GLU A 229 -17.34 -14.41 21.15
C GLU A 229 -15.96 -13.70 21.04
N ARG A 230 -15.29 -13.72 19.88
CA ARG A 230 -13.97 -13.05 19.70
C ARG A 230 -14.02 -11.52 19.53
N SER A 231 -15.19 -10.94 19.25
CA SER A 231 -15.31 -9.54 18.78
C SER A 231 -15.46 -8.46 19.87
N LEU A 232 -15.52 -8.84 21.14
CA LEU A 232 -15.68 -7.89 22.26
C LEU A 232 -14.38 -7.16 22.67
N ALA A 233 -13.21 -7.58 22.16
CA ALA A 233 -11.92 -6.95 22.48
C ALA A 233 -11.49 -5.84 21.49
N LEU A 234 -12.06 -5.79 20.27
CA LEU A 234 -11.47 -5.03 19.14
C LEU A 234 -12.26 -3.78 18.68
N GLY A 235 -13.27 -3.33 19.42
CA GLY A 235 -13.88 -2.01 19.20
C GLY A 235 -14.37 -1.72 17.76
N ARG A 236 -14.81 -2.75 17.00
CA ARG A 236 -15.25 -2.58 15.61
C ARG A 236 -16.56 -1.78 15.53
N ALA A 237 -16.47 -0.49 15.23
CA ALA A 237 -17.58 0.47 15.26
C ALA A 237 -18.70 0.25 14.22
N LEU A 238 -18.50 -0.66 13.25
CA LEU A 238 -19.40 -0.87 12.10
C LEU A 238 -20.16 -2.21 12.11
N LYS A 239 -19.98 -3.07 13.12
CA LYS A 239 -20.66 -4.38 13.17
C LYS A 239 -22.13 -4.31 13.60
N ARG A 240 -22.90 -5.30 13.11
CA ARG A 240 -24.36 -5.45 13.18
C ARG A 240 -24.91 -5.52 14.62
N PRO A 241 -26.09 -4.93 14.91
CA PRO A 241 -26.90 -5.31 16.07
C PRO A 241 -27.43 -6.75 15.88
N GLN A 242 -27.38 -7.57 16.94
CA GLN A 242 -27.58 -9.03 16.93
C GLN A 242 -28.90 -9.56 16.32
N ASN A 243 -29.92 -8.72 16.06
CA ASN A 243 -31.29 -9.18 15.77
C ASN A 243 -31.88 -8.66 14.45
N LYS A 244 -31.31 -9.00 13.28
CA LYS A 244 -31.98 -8.74 11.98
C LYS A 244 -31.93 -9.96 11.06
N ALA A 245 -32.98 -10.15 10.26
CA ALA A 245 -33.20 -11.34 9.41
C ALA A 245 -32.09 -11.60 8.37
N SER A 246 -32.04 -12.83 7.88
CA SER A 246 -31.01 -13.50 7.08
C SER A 246 -30.62 -12.78 5.76
N GLN A 247 -29.33 -12.83 5.41
CA GLN A 247 -28.70 -12.28 4.18
C GLN A 247 -29.28 -12.77 2.85
N ALA A 248 -30.08 -13.85 2.84
CA ALA A 248 -30.46 -14.58 1.62
C ALA A 248 -31.27 -13.75 0.60
N ASP A 249 -32.14 -12.84 1.03
CA ASP A 249 -32.95 -12.03 0.10
C ASP A 249 -32.16 -10.86 -0.51
N THR A 250 -31.08 -10.41 0.14
CA THR A 250 -30.28 -9.26 -0.34
C THR A 250 -29.25 -9.69 -1.38
N ASP A 251 -28.74 -10.93 -1.31
CA ASP A 251 -27.75 -11.45 -2.25
C ASP A 251 -28.36 -11.71 -3.64
N ALA A 252 -29.64 -12.11 -3.73
CA ALA A 252 -30.31 -12.38 -5.01
C ALA A 252 -30.50 -11.11 -5.86
N GLU A 253 -30.82 -9.96 -5.24
CA GLU A 253 -30.94 -8.67 -5.94
C GLU A 253 -29.57 -8.08 -6.32
N LEU A 254 -28.51 -8.45 -5.60
CA LEU A 254 -27.15 -7.93 -5.80
C LEU A 254 -26.47 -8.53 -7.05
N VAL A 255 -26.71 -9.81 -7.35
CA VAL A 255 -26.09 -10.53 -8.48
C VAL A 255 -26.28 -9.77 -9.81
N ALA A 256 -27.43 -9.11 -9.97
CA ALA A 256 -27.74 -8.32 -11.16
C ALA A 256 -26.82 -7.09 -11.38
N TYR A 257 -26.07 -6.67 -10.35
CA TYR A 257 -25.21 -5.48 -10.37
C TYR A 257 -23.71 -5.81 -10.33
N LEU A 258 -23.30 -7.03 -9.95
CA LEU A 258 -21.90 -7.34 -9.63
C LEU A 258 -20.93 -7.11 -10.81
N ASP A 259 -21.39 -7.40 -12.02
CA ASP A 259 -20.58 -7.27 -13.24
C ASP A 259 -20.80 -5.91 -13.94
N ASN A 260 -21.71 -5.09 -13.42
CA ASN A 260 -21.98 -3.74 -13.92
C ASN A 260 -20.99 -2.73 -13.31
N PRO A 261 -20.91 -1.50 -13.86
CA PRO A 261 -20.07 -0.44 -13.29
C PRO A 261 -20.43 -0.18 -11.82
N PHE A 262 -19.42 -0.05 -10.97
CA PHE A 262 -19.62 0.11 -9.52
C PHE A 262 -20.55 1.28 -9.16
N GLN A 263 -20.49 2.38 -9.91
CA GLN A 263 -21.39 3.53 -9.71
C GLN A 263 -22.87 3.16 -9.85
N GLU A 264 -23.21 2.23 -10.75
CA GLU A 264 -24.59 1.80 -10.95
C GLU A 264 -25.16 1.13 -9.69
N LEU A 265 -24.35 0.32 -9.01
CA LEU A 265 -24.71 -0.27 -7.71
C LEU A 265 -24.91 0.83 -6.65
N LEU A 266 -23.99 1.80 -6.58
CA LEU A 266 -24.06 2.89 -5.59
C LEU A 266 -25.30 3.78 -5.81
N GLU A 267 -25.64 4.07 -7.05
CA GLU A 267 -26.76 4.92 -7.43
C GLU A 267 -28.11 4.18 -7.34
N LYS A 268 -28.25 3.04 -8.03
CA LYS A 268 -29.56 2.38 -8.19
C LYS A 268 -29.97 1.58 -6.96
N HIS A 269 -29.03 0.83 -6.36
CA HIS A 269 -29.33 -0.02 -5.22
C HIS A 269 -29.20 0.72 -3.88
N PHE A 270 -28.06 1.41 -3.65
CA PHE A 270 -27.83 2.12 -2.38
C PHE A 270 -28.35 3.56 -2.34
N LYS A 271 -28.70 4.14 -3.49
CA LYS A 271 -29.27 5.49 -3.62
C LYS A 271 -28.37 6.58 -3.04
N LEU A 272 -27.06 6.41 -3.18
CA LEU A 272 -26.07 7.39 -2.71
C LEU A 272 -26.08 8.63 -3.61
N SER A 273 -25.94 9.82 -3.00
CA SER A 273 -25.77 11.07 -3.74
C SER A 273 -24.45 11.09 -4.51
N VAL A 274 -24.35 11.90 -5.57
CA VAL A 274 -23.13 11.99 -6.41
C VAL A 274 -21.89 12.30 -5.56
N LYS A 275 -22.01 13.17 -4.56
CA LYS A 275 -20.93 13.49 -3.61
C LYS A 275 -20.49 12.24 -2.83
N LEU A 276 -21.44 11.47 -2.30
CA LEU A 276 -21.13 10.23 -1.58
C LEU A 276 -20.53 9.15 -2.50
N GLN A 277 -20.99 9.07 -3.75
CA GLN A 277 -20.39 8.17 -4.74
C GLN A 277 -18.93 8.54 -4.97
N GLN A 278 -18.59 9.82 -5.13
CA GLN A 278 -17.20 10.27 -5.25
C GLN A 278 -16.37 9.93 -4.01
N VAL A 279 -16.90 10.13 -2.80
CA VAL A 279 -16.20 9.74 -1.56
C VAL A 279 -15.94 8.23 -1.53
N VAL A 280 -16.96 7.41 -1.81
CA VAL A 280 -16.83 5.94 -1.80
C VAL A 280 -15.84 5.46 -2.87
N VAL A 281 -15.92 5.98 -4.10
CA VAL A 281 -15.07 5.53 -5.21
C VAL A 281 -13.62 6.00 -5.05
N TYR A 282 -13.41 7.28 -4.71
CA TYR A 282 -12.09 7.91 -4.78
C TYR A 282 -11.35 7.95 -3.43
N CYS A 283 -12.07 8.12 -2.31
CA CYS A 283 -11.43 8.23 -0.99
C CYS A 283 -11.35 6.89 -0.26
N VAL A 284 -12.35 6.01 -0.47
CA VAL A 284 -12.43 4.70 0.18
C VAL A 284 -11.99 3.58 -0.76
N GLY A 285 -12.47 3.59 -2.00
CA GLY A 285 -12.08 2.65 -3.04
C GLY A 285 -10.74 2.97 -3.72
N LEU A 286 -10.20 4.18 -3.50
CA LEU A 286 -8.88 4.63 -3.98
C LEU A 286 -8.68 4.56 -5.50
N ALA A 287 -9.78 4.59 -6.26
CA ALA A 287 -9.73 4.66 -7.71
C ALA A 287 -9.07 5.98 -8.16
N THR A 288 -8.42 5.98 -9.33
CA THR A 288 -7.77 7.17 -9.88
C THR A 288 -8.32 7.64 -11.21
N PHE A 289 -9.10 6.80 -11.90
CA PHE A 289 -9.75 7.18 -13.15
C PHE A 289 -11.14 7.75 -12.93
N PRO A 290 -11.60 8.68 -13.78
CA PRO A 290 -13.00 9.07 -13.79
C PRO A 290 -13.83 7.85 -14.12
N ALA A 291 -14.90 7.67 -13.37
CA ALA A 291 -15.73 6.48 -13.48
C ALA A 291 -16.44 6.38 -14.85
N SER A 292 -16.54 7.49 -15.59
CA SER A 292 -16.97 7.54 -16.98
C SER A 292 -16.00 6.87 -17.97
N LYS A 293 -14.68 6.84 -17.67
CA LYS A 293 -13.64 6.42 -18.61
C LYS A 293 -13.01 5.07 -18.29
N ASN A 294 -13.05 4.62 -17.03
CA ASN A 294 -12.54 3.33 -16.59
C ASN A 294 -13.48 2.76 -15.52
N GLN A 295 -14.53 2.10 -15.98
CA GLN A 295 -15.60 1.56 -15.13
C GLN A 295 -15.07 0.33 -14.40
N ILE A 296 -14.67 0.51 -13.13
CA ILE A 296 -14.43 -0.61 -12.22
C ILE A 296 -15.73 -1.40 -12.04
N SER A 297 -15.65 -2.73 -12.08
CA SER A 297 -16.81 -3.58 -11.83
C SER A 297 -17.31 -3.39 -10.40
N ALA A 298 -18.59 -3.62 -10.14
CA ALA A 298 -19.11 -3.52 -8.79
C ALA A 298 -18.46 -4.52 -7.83
N ARG A 299 -18.09 -5.72 -8.32
CA ARG A 299 -17.31 -6.71 -7.56
C ARG A 299 -15.97 -6.15 -7.10
N ASP A 300 -15.18 -5.59 -8.01
CA ASP A 300 -13.86 -5.05 -7.68
C ASP A 300 -13.96 -3.80 -6.81
N GLY A 301 -14.96 -2.96 -7.05
CA GLY A 301 -15.28 -1.79 -6.23
C GLY A 301 -15.66 -2.17 -4.80
N LEU A 302 -16.50 -3.19 -4.61
CA LEU A 302 -16.84 -3.73 -3.29
C LEU A 302 -15.60 -4.30 -2.58
N ALA A 303 -14.75 -5.04 -3.29
CA ALA A 303 -13.51 -5.57 -2.74
C ALA A 303 -12.52 -4.46 -2.32
N ALA A 304 -12.41 -3.39 -3.11
CA ALA A 304 -11.59 -2.22 -2.77
C ALA A 304 -12.11 -1.49 -1.52
N VAL A 305 -13.43 -1.24 -1.45
CA VAL A 305 -14.04 -0.60 -0.28
C VAL A 305 -13.92 -1.50 0.96
N TYR A 306 -14.10 -2.81 0.82
CA TYR A 306 -13.93 -3.75 1.93
C TYR A 306 -12.52 -3.72 2.50
N ARG A 307 -11.48 -3.68 1.65
CA ARG A 307 -10.08 -3.56 2.10
C ARG A 307 -9.86 -2.32 2.98
N TYR A 308 -10.42 -1.18 2.58
CA TYR A 308 -10.36 0.03 3.39
C TYR A 308 -11.09 -0.14 4.72
N VAL A 309 -12.35 -0.62 4.70
CA VAL A 309 -13.17 -0.78 5.90
C VAL A 309 -12.56 -1.78 6.88
N ALA A 310 -11.99 -2.89 6.40
CA ALA A 310 -11.31 -3.90 7.21
C ALA A 310 -10.01 -3.39 7.85
N SER A 311 -9.41 -2.33 7.29
CA SER A 311 -8.21 -1.71 7.83
C SER A 311 -8.48 -0.76 9.00
N ILE A 312 -9.67 -0.16 9.05
CA ILE A 312 -10.04 0.79 10.11
C ILE A 312 -10.12 0.05 11.44
N GLY A 313 -9.38 0.54 12.45
CA GLY A 313 -9.41 -0.05 13.79
C GLY A 313 -8.54 -1.29 13.95
N ARG A 314 -7.80 -1.73 12.93
CA ARG A 314 -6.90 -2.89 13.04
C ARG A 314 -5.69 -2.60 13.93
N PHE A 315 -4.99 -1.51 13.65
CA PHE A 315 -3.88 -1.03 14.49
C PHE A 315 -4.16 0.34 15.09
N THR A 316 -4.84 1.21 14.33
CA THR A 316 -5.18 2.56 14.76
C THR A 316 -6.62 2.90 14.35
N GLY A 317 -7.11 4.08 14.75
CA GLY A 317 -8.46 4.53 14.37
C GLY A 317 -8.67 4.81 12.88
N THR A 318 -7.63 4.69 12.04
CA THR A 318 -7.68 4.93 10.59
C THR A 318 -7.17 3.72 9.81
N ALA A 319 -7.35 3.76 8.48
CA ALA A 319 -7.01 2.63 7.60
C ALA A 319 -5.51 2.57 7.24
N PHE A 320 -4.84 3.71 7.12
CA PHE A 320 -3.51 3.79 6.50
C PHE A 320 -2.35 3.85 7.49
N LEU A 321 -1.27 3.19 7.09
CA LEU A 321 0.06 3.22 7.68
C LEU A 321 1.05 3.79 6.67
N ALA A 322 1.97 4.62 7.16
CA ALA A 322 3.14 5.08 6.43
C ALA A 322 4.39 4.51 7.12
N PRO A 323 5.32 3.87 6.39
CA PRO A 323 6.60 3.47 6.97
C PRO A 323 7.39 4.71 7.41
N LEU A 324 7.99 4.63 8.59
CA LEU A 324 8.93 5.64 9.05
C LEU A 324 10.14 5.64 8.10
N TYR A 325 10.70 6.83 7.85
CA TYR A 325 11.82 7.06 6.92
C TYR A 325 11.51 6.83 5.42
N GLY A 326 10.23 6.63 5.07
CA GLY A 326 9.78 6.56 3.67
C GLY A 326 9.59 5.13 3.15
N ILE A 327 9.04 5.03 1.94
CA ILE A 327 8.57 3.75 1.38
C ILE A 327 9.70 2.79 1.02
N SER A 328 10.90 3.30 0.74
CA SER A 328 12.06 2.49 0.36
C SER A 328 12.54 1.54 1.46
N GLU A 329 12.22 1.83 2.73
CA GLU A 329 12.56 0.95 3.86
C GLU A 329 11.93 -0.44 3.72
N LEU A 330 10.75 -0.54 3.10
CA LEU A 330 10.12 -1.82 2.82
C LEU A 330 10.96 -2.65 1.86
N ALA A 331 11.37 -2.07 0.72
CA ALA A 331 12.20 -2.74 -0.27
C ALA A 331 13.56 -3.15 0.33
N GLN A 332 14.19 -2.26 1.11
CA GLN A 332 15.44 -2.53 1.83
C GLN A 332 15.29 -3.66 2.84
N SER A 333 14.17 -3.73 3.55
CA SER A 333 13.89 -4.77 4.55
C SER A 333 13.78 -6.16 3.93
N PHE A 334 13.17 -6.28 2.74
CA PHE A 334 13.18 -7.54 2.00
C PHE A 334 14.54 -7.86 1.37
N CYS A 335 15.30 -6.85 0.91
CA CYS A 335 16.68 -7.04 0.49
C CYS A 335 17.54 -7.59 1.64
N ARG A 336 17.35 -7.07 2.86
CA ARG A 336 17.98 -7.58 4.08
C ARG A 336 17.57 -9.02 4.37
N LEU A 337 16.29 -9.37 4.24
CA LEU A 337 15.82 -10.75 4.40
C LEU A 337 16.60 -11.68 3.47
N SER A 338 16.70 -11.32 2.19
CA SER A 338 17.44 -12.09 1.21
C SER A 338 18.92 -12.27 1.59
N ALA A 339 19.58 -11.20 2.05
CA ALA A 339 20.98 -11.24 2.48
C ALA A 339 21.19 -12.17 3.69
N VAL A 340 20.27 -12.18 4.66
CA VAL A 340 20.30 -13.10 5.82
C VAL A 340 20.28 -14.57 5.38
N TYR A 341 19.59 -14.88 4.29
CA TYR A 341 19.51 -16.23 3.72
C TYR A 341 20.52 -16.48 2.58
N GLY A 342 21.60 -15.69 2.52
CA GLY A 342 22.73 -15.93 1.62
C GLY A 342 22.62 -15.28 0.23
N GLY A 343 21.62 -14.42 0.01
CA GLY A 343 21.56 -13.58 -1.17
C GLY A 343 22.70 -12.56 -1.21
N ILE A 344 23.34 -12.38 -2.37
CA ILE A 344 24.43 -11.43 -2.55
C ILE A 344 23.89 -10.14 -3.18
N TYR A 345 24.30 -9.00 -2.64
CA TYR A 345 23.84 -7.67 -3.06
C TYR A 345 24.98 -6.81 -3.55
N VAL A 346 24.79 -6.15 -4.70
CA VAL A 346 25.78 -5.23 -5.28
C VAL A 346 25.09 -3.98 -5.83
N LEU A 347 25.26 -2.85 -5.13
CA LEU A 347 24.92 -1.51 -5.63
C LEU A 347 26.05 -0.93 -6.47
N ARG A 348 25.75 0.11 -7.27
CA ARG A 348 26.65 0.68 -8.29
C ARG A 348 27.28 -0.42 -9.14
N ALA A 349 26.51 -1.47 -9.44
CA ALA A 349 27.00 -2.65 -10.12
C ALA A 349 27.57 -2.24 -11.49
N PRO A 350 28.86 -2.50 -11.77
CA PRO A 350 29.49 -2.18 -13.04
C PRO A 350 29.10 -3.24 -14.08
N ILE A 351 27.83 -3.23 -14.48
CA ILE A 351 27.25 -4.14 -15.47
C ILE A 351 26.88 -3.37 -16.73
N ASN A 352 27.23 -3.94 -17.89
CA ASN A 352 27.14 -3.27 -19.19
C ASN A 352 26.06 -3.87 -20.10
N GLY A 353 25.62 -5.10 -19.85
CA GLY A 353 24.65 -5.75 -20.73
C GLY A 353 24.27 -7.16 -20.36
N PHE A 354 23.11 -7.60 -20.83
CA PHE A 354 22.64 -8.97 -20.69
C PHE A 354 23.26 -9.87 -21.77
N VAL A 355 23.66 -11.08 -21.39
CA VAL A 355 24.28 -12.05 -22.32
C VAL A 355 23.21 -13.01 -22.81
N LEU A 356 22.78 -12.84 -24.05
CA LEU A 356 21.80 -13.68 -24.74
C LEU A 356 22.51 -14.82 -25.48
N ASP A 357 22.03 -16.04 -25.29
CA ASP A 357 22.35 -17.17 -26.15
C ASP A 357 21.35 -17.22 -27.32
N ASN A 358 21.87 -17.10 -28.54
CA ASN A 358 21.07 -17.05 -29.77
C ASN A 358 20.43 -18.40 -30.11
N GLU A 359 20.99 -19.52 -29.66
CA GLU A 359 20.46 -20.86 -29.96
C GLU A 359 19.26 -21.17 -29.06
N THR A 360 19.41 -20.95 -27.76
CA THR A 360 18.35 -21.24 -26.76
C THR A 360 17.34 -20.09 -26.61
N ARG A 361 17.68 -18.89 -27.09
CA ARG A 361 16.94 -17.64 -26.85
C ARG A 361 16.73 -17.37 -25.35
N THR A 362 17.75 -17.67 -24.54
CA THR A 362 17.77 -17.45 -23.08
C THR A 362 18.91 -16.53 -22.68
N LEU A 363 18.76 -15.82 -21.57
CA LEU A 363 19.86 -15.07 -20.96
C LEU A 363 20.72 -16.01 -20.11
N THR A 364 22.02 -16.01 -20.37
CA THR A 364 23.00 -16.83 -19.63
C THR A 364 23.62 -16.07 -18.45
N GLY A 365 23.46 -14.75 -18.40
CA GLY A 365 24.08 -13.91 -17.39
C GLY A 365 24.10 -12.43 -17.74
N VAL A 366 24.89 -11.68 -16.98
CA VAL A 366 25.16 -10.25 -17.18
C VAL A 366 26.66 -10.04 -17.34
N ARG A 367 27.05 -9.24 -18.34
CA ARG A 367 28.43 -8.85 -18.59
C ARG A 367 28.81 -7.64 -17.72
N CYS A 368 29.89 -7.78 -16.97
CA CYS A 368 30.50 -6.74 -16.17
C CYS A 368 31.38 -5.79 -17.02
N SER A 369 31.72 -4.62 -16.49
CA SER A 369 32.55 -3.63 -17.17
C SER A 369 33.99 -4.11 -17.41
N ASP A 370 34.48 -5.02 -16.58
CA ASP A 370 35.79 -5.69 -16.74
C ASP A 370 35.79 -6.81 -17.81
N GLY A 371 34.63 -7.10 -18.39
CA GLY A 371 34.44 -8.10 -19.46
C GLY A 371 33.97 -9.47 -18.98
N ASP A 372 33.98 -9.73 -17.66
CA ASP A 372 33.55 -11.00 -17.09
C ASP A 372 32.02 -11.14 -17.11
N VAL A 373 31.53 -12.38 -16.96
CA VAL A 373 30.10 -12.70 -17.01
C VAL A 373 29.65 -13.38 -15.73
N LEU A 374 28.67 -12.77 -15.06
CA LEU A 374 27.97 -13.33 -13.91
C LEU A 374 26.86 -14.25 -14.42
N ARG A 375 26.99 -15.56 -14.21
CA ARG A 375 26.13 -16.59 -14.79
C ARG A 375 24.87 -16.84 -13.98
N THR A 376 23.74 -17.09 -14.64
CA THR A 376 22.46 -17.38 -13.98
C THR A 376 21.54 -18.26 -14.82
N LYS A 377 20.61 -18.95 -14.16
CA LYS A 377 19.53 -19.71 -14.83
C LYS A 377 18.33 -18.83 -15.16
N HIS A 378 18.00 -17.88 -14.28
CA HIS A 378 16.88 -16.94 -14.46
C HIS A 378 17.32 -15.49 -14.22
N VAL A 379 16.70 -14.58 -14.96
CA VAL A 379 16.88 -13.14 -14.78
C VAL A 379 15.54 -12.52 -14.40
N VAL A 380 15.51 -11.78 -13.30
CA VAL A 380 14.39 -10.94 -12.91
C VAL A 380 14.83 -9.49 -13.09
N THR A 381 13.96 -8.63 -13.61
CA THR A 381 14.28 -7.21 -13.77
C THR A 381 13.05 -6.33 -13.59
N ASN A 382 13.29 -5.08 -13.18
CA ASN A 382 12.25 -4.05 -13.17
C ASN A 382 11.81 -3.67 -14.60
N GLY A 383 10.69 -2.95 -14.70
CA GLY A 383 10.09 -2.55 -15.97
C GLY A 383 10.97 -1.64 -16.84
N SER A 384 11.97 -0.98 -16.27
CA SER A 384 12.82 0.00 -16.97
C SER A 384 13.85 -0.65 -17.90
N TYR A 385 14.24 -1.90 -17.67
CA TYR A 385 15.21 -2.59 -18.53
C TYR A 385 14.55 -3.46 -19.61
N VAL A 386 13.20 -3.50 -19.68
CA VAL A 386 12.47 -4.35 -20.62
C VAL A 386 12.79 -4.01 -22.07
N ASP A 387 12.92 -2.73 -22.39
CA ASP A 387 13.15 -2.28 -23.77
C ASP A 387 14.48 -2.79 -24.34
N CYS A 388 15.52 -2.93 -23.51
CA CYS A 388 16.80 -3.47 -23.94
C CYS A 388 16.84 -5.01 -24.06
N LEU A 389 15.79 -5.70 -23.59
CA LEU A 389 15.67 -7.16 -23.61
C LEU A 389 14.82 -7.69 -24.77
N ARG A 390 14.12 -6.82 -25.51
CA ARG A 390 13.29 -7.22 -26.63
C ARG A 390 14.14 -7.68 -27.81
N LEU A 391 13.80 -8.85 -28.34
CA LEU A 391 14.54 -9.47 -29.45
C LEU A 391 14.18 -8.88 -30.82
N ASN A 392 13.07 -8.15 -30.90
CA ASN A 392 12.63 -7.45 -32.10
C ASN A 392 12.79 -5.94 -31.89
N ASN A 393 13.20 -5.20 -32.93
CA ASN A 393 13.22 -3.73 -32.96
C ASN A 393 11.78 -3.17 -32.97
N VAL A 394 11.07 -3.34 -31.87
CA VAL A 394 9.76 -2.73 -31.63
C VAL A 394 10.00 -1.32 -31.08
N SER A 395 9.14 -0.37 -31.46
CA SER A 395 9.12 0.99 -30.89
C SER A 395 9.11 0.96 -29.36
N LYS A 396 9.73 1.97 -28.73
CA LYS A 396 9.68 2.22 -27.27
C LYS A 396 8.28 1.95 -26.74
N ARG A 397 8.17 1.26 -25.59
CA ARG A 397 6.88 1.00 -24.96
C ARG A 397 6.22 2.34 -24.61
N ALA A 398 4.91 2.45 -24.81
CA ALA A 398 4.16 3.53 -24.18
C ALA A 398 4.16 3.26 -22.66
N HIS A 399 4.98 3.98 -21.92
CA HIS A 399 4.92 4.00 -20.46
C HIS A 399 3.81 4.96 -20.04
N GLY A 400 3.10 4.62 -18.96
CA GLY A 400 2.34 5.66 -18.25
C GLY A 400 3.33 6.61 -17.59
N GLU A 401 3.02 7.89 -17.50
CA GLU A 401 3.82 8.87 -16.75
C GLU A 401 3.02 9.35 -15.53
N LEU A 402 3.71 9.81 -14.48
CA LEU A 402 3.11 10.53 -13.35
C LEU A 402 3.52 12.00 -13.40
N LEU A 403 2.57 12.87 -13.09
CA LEU A 403 2.85 14.26 -12.72
C LEU A 403 2.99 14.35 -11.20
N ARG A 404 4.09 14.94 -10.74
CA ARG A 404 4.48 14.99 -9.33
C ARG A 404 4.80 16.39 -8.87
N GLY A 405 4.32 16.73 -7.68
CA GLY A 405 4.68 17.95 -6.96
C GLY A 405 5.10 17.63 -5.53
N VAL A 406 6.30 18.02 -5.15
CA VAL A 406 6.81 17.88 -3.78
C VAL A 406 6.97 19.28 -3.21
N PHE A 407 6.34 19.54 -2.07
CA PHE A 407 6.32 20.84 -1.42
C PHE A 407 6.69 20.69 0.05
N VAL A 408 7.60 21.53 0.52
CA VAL A 408 7.92 21.64 1.94
C VAL A 408 7.22 22.87 2.48
N LEU A 409 6.25 22.68 3.36
CA LEU A 409 5.45 23.75 3.93
C LEU A 409 5.92 24.09 5.35
N LYS A 410 5.86 25.38 5.70
CA LYS A 410 6.15 25.87 7.07
C LYS A 410 5.02 25.58 8.06
N SER A 411 3.85 25.15 7.59
CA SER A 411 2.71 24.79 8.43
C SER A 411 1.78 23.81 7.71
N SER A 412 1.12 22.96 8.48
CA SER A 412 0.20 21.92 7.99
C SER A 412 -0.93 22.48 7.12
N LEU A 413 -1.37 21.69 6.15
CA LEU A 413 -2.54 21.94 5.33
C LEU A 413 -3.83 21.91 6.15
N ARG A 414 -3.88 21.21 7.29
CA ARG A 414 -5.04 21.21 8.20
C ARG A 414 -4.61 21.57 9.61
N ASP A 415 -5.36 22.46 10.23
CA ASP A 415 -5.02 22.98 11.54
C ASP A 415 -5.03 21.87 12.61
N GLY A 416 -3.88 21.68 13.28
CA GLY A 416 -3.68 20.65 14.31
C GLY A 416 -3.43 19.23 13.80
N MET A 417 -3.34 19.01 12.49
CA MET A 417 -3.09 17.69 11.89
C MET A 417 -1.65 17.57 11.40
N ASN A 418 -1.01 16.43 11.64
CA ASN A 418 0.36 16.21 11.20
C ASN A 418 0.43 15.39 9.91
N ARG A 419 -0.27 14.25 9.90
CA ARG A 419 -0.22 13.27 8.81
C ARG A 419 -1.60 13.09 8.22
N ILE A 420 -1.77 13.47 6.96
CA ILE A 420 -3.07 13.42 6.30
C ILE A 420 -2.94 12.87 4.88
N MET A 421 -4.02 12.21 4.45
CA MET A 421 -4.26 11.92 3.04
C MET A 421 -5.38 12.83 2.56
N LEU A 422 -5.24 13.40 1.36
CA LEU A 422 -6.27 14.20 0.72
C LEU A 422 -6.45 13.74 -0.73
N VAL A 423 -7.71 13.67 -1.17
CA VAL A 423 -8.07 13.28 -2.53
C VAL A 423 -8.83 14.42 -3.20
N ILE A 424 -8.42 14.77 -4.41
CA ILE A 424 -9.20 15.61 -5.32
C ILE A 424 -9.79 14.68 -6.38
N PRO A 425 -11.13 14.51 -6.42
CA PRO A 425 -11.78 13.69 -7.43
C PRO A 425 -11.41 14.12 -8.86
N PRO A 426 -11.51 13.22 -9.85
CA PRO A 426 -11.32 13.57 -11.25
C PRO A 426 -12.43 14.50 -11.72
N GLU A 427 -12.15 15.25 -12.78
CA GLU A 427 -13.09 16.17 -13.43
C GLU A 427 -13.60 17.27 -12.47
N ASP A 428 -12.74 17.69 -11.53
CA ASP A 428 -13.05 18.81 -10.64
C ASP A 428 -13.23 20.11 -11.43
N SER A 429 -14.23 20.91 -11.07
CA SER A 429 -14.58 22.13 -11.79
C SER A 429 -13.51 23.22 -11.72
N GLU A 430 -12.66 23.21 -10.68
CA GLU A 430 -11.57 24.16 -10.55
C GLU A 430 -10.35 23.77 -11.38
N PHE A 431 -9.96 22.51 -11.26
CA PHE A 431 -8.68 22.04 -11.76
C PHE A 431 -8.80 21.40 -13.15
N ASN A 432 -9.99 20.98 -13.54
CA ASN A 432 -10.26 20.23 -14.77
C ASN A 432 -9.29 19.04 -14.94
N ASN A 433 -8.94 18.40 -13.81
CA ASN A 433 -7.98 17.31 -13.75
C ASN A 433 -8.58 16.04 -14.38
N PRO A 434 -7.86 15.37 -15.29
CA PRO A 434 -8.38 14.19 -15.99
C PRO A 434 -8.48 12.94 -15.09
N PHE A 435 -7.70 12.89 -14.03
CA PHE A 435 -7.58 11.78 -13.08
C PHE A 435 -7.59 12.31 -11.66
N ALA A 436 -7.93 11.46 -10.69
CA ALA A 436 -7.92 11.84 -9.28
C ALA A 436 -6.50 12.23 -8.86
N ILE A 437 -6.39 13.31 -8.08
CA ILE A 437 -5.13 13.78 -7.52
C ILE A 437 -5.05 13.29 -6.07
N GLN A 438 -3.95 12.63 -5.74
CA GLN A 438 -3.66 12.16 -4.39
C GLN A 438 -2.63 13.09 -3.76
N VAL A 439 -2.90 13.51 -2.53
CA VAL A 439 -2.03 14.39 -1.74
C VAL A 439 -1.74 13.68 -0.42
N VAL A 440 -0.46 13.50 -0.12
CA VAL A 440 0.00 12.93 1.15
C VAL A 440 0.84 13.98 1.85
N GLN A 441 0.45 14.34 3.07
CA GLN A 441 1.26 15.18 3.94
C GLN A 441 1.82 14.36 5.09
N LEU A 442 3.12 14.47 5.32
CA LEU A 442 3.84 13.86 6.44
C LEU A 442 4.65 14.90 7.21
N ASP A 443 5.02 14.55 8.43
CA ASP A 443 5.74 15.40 9.37
C ASP A 443 7.01 14.71 9.92
N VAL A 444 7.62 15.34 10.92
CA VAL A 444 8.80 14.80 11.63
C VAL A 444 8.50 13.48 12.34
N GLY A 445 7.26 13.23 12.79
CA GLY A 445 6.86 11.97 13.41
C GLY A 445 6.87 10.77 12.47
N ALA A 446 6.85 11.00 11.15
CA ALA A 446 7.08 9.98 10.13
C ALA A 446 8.54 9.96 9.62
N TYR A 447 9.42 10.79 10.20
CA TYR A 447 10.78 11.06 9.71
C TYR A 447 10.83 11.52 8.24
N ALA A 448 9.76 12.18 7.76
CA ALA A 448 9.67 12.62 6.38
C ALA A 448 10.42 13.95 6.12
N CYS A 449 10.48 14.83 7.13
CA CYS A 449 11.11 16.14 7.03
C CYS A 449 11.54 16.70 8.41
N PRO A 450 12.37 17.76 8.46
CA PRO A 450 12.81 18.37 9.70
C PRO A 450 11.67 18.99 10.50
N LYS A 451 11.85 19.07 11.83
CA LYS A 451 10.90 19.73 12.73
C LYS A 451 10.60 21.17 12.28
N GLY A 452 9.32 21.53 12.32
CA GLY A 452 8.82 22.84 11.89
C GLY A 452 8.35 22.87 10.44
N TYR A 453 8.57 21.79 9.69
CA TYR A 453 8.11 21.65 8.32
C TYR A 453 7.17 20.46 8.14
N PHE A 454 6.46 20.47 7.03
CA PHE A 454 5.60 19.39 6.55
C PHE A 454 5.97 19.07 5.10
N LEU A 455 6.14 17.79 4.79
CA LEU A 455 6.39 17.32 3.44
C LEU A 455 5.05 16.96 2.81
N VAL A 456 4.66 17.70 1.76
CA VAL A 456 3.44 17.47 0.98
C VAL A 456 3.84 16.93 -0.39
N GLN A 457 3.35 15.74 -0.72
CA GLN A 457 3.58 15.08 -2.00
C GLN A 457 2.25 14.93 -2.74
N ILE A 458 2.21 15.47 -3.96
CA ILE A 458 1.05 15.47 -4.85
C ILE A 458 1.36 14.54 -6.03
N SER A 459 0.41 13.66 -6.34
CA SER A 459 0.55 12.65 -7.39
C SER A 459 -0.71 12.58 -8.25
N MET A 460 -0.54 12.59 -9.57
CA MET A 460 -1.60 12.34 -10.54
C MET A 460 -1.03 11.56 -11.74
N PRO A 461 -1.75 10.56 -12.29
CA PRO A 461 -1.40 10.03 -13.61
C PRO A 461 -1.34 11.17 -14.63
N LEU A 462 -0.32 11.18 -15.49
CA LEU A 462 -0.18 12.18 -16.54
C LEU A 462 -0.90 11.68 -17.80
N PRO A 463 -1.86 12.44 -18.35
CA PRO A 463 -2.50 12.04 -19.59
C PRO A 463 -1.54 12.25 -20.78
N THR A 464 -1.62 11.37 -21.77
CA THR A 464 -0.71 11.36 -22.92
C THR A 464 -0.74 12.66 -23.73
N ASP A 465 -1.89 13.34 -23.81
CA ASP A 465 -2.03 14.62 -24.49
C ASP A 465 -1.32 15.78 -23.78
N TRP A 466 -0.88 15.59 -22.53
CA TRP A 466 -0.17 16.64 -21.79
C TRP A 466 1.33 16.44 -21.76
N PHE A 467 1.90 15.35 -22.30
CA PHE A 467 3.34 15.03 -22.16
C PHE A 467 4.28 16.18 -22.58
N GLU A 468 3.88 16.95 -23.60
CA GLU A 468 4.65 18.11 -24.09
C GLU A 468 4.25 19.45 -23.46
N ASP A 469 3.09 19.53 -22.81
CA ASP A 469 2.54 20.77 -22.23
C ASP A 469 3.04 20.99 -20.79
N LYS A 470 4.31 21.37 -20.68
CA LYS A 470 5.00 21.59 -19.40
C LYS A 470 4.38 22.71 -18.56
N GLU A 471 3.83 23.74 -19.21
CA GLU A 471 3.24 24.88 -18.51
C GLU A 471 1.94 24.45 -17.83
N LYS A 472 1.07 23.73 -18.53
CA LYS A 472 -0.16 23.18 -17.97
C LYS A 472 0.11 22.20 -16.84
N GLN A 473 1.12 21.35 -16.98
CA GLN A 473 1.57 20.43 -15.94
C GLN A 473 1.96 21.18 -14.65
N ALA A 474 2.84 22.19 -14.77
CA ALA A 474 3.31 22.95 -13.61
C ALA A 474 2.19 23.81 -12.99
N GLU A 475 1.33 24.41 -13.82
CA GLU A 475 0.23 25.25 -13.37
C GLU A 475 -0.84 24.45 -12.60
N LEU A 476 -1.15 23.22 -13.01
CA LEU A 476 -2.05 22.35 -12.25
C LEU A 476 -1.52 22.13 -10.82
N MET A 477 -0.25 21.74 -10.68
CA MET A 477 0.35 21.47 -9.36
C MET A 477 0.41 22.73 -8.49
N LYS A 478 0.71 23.90 -9.07
CA LYS A 478 0.68 25.20 -8.39
C LYS A 478 -0.74 25.60 -7.96
N SER A 479 -1.74 25.42 -8.83
CA SER A 479 -3.14 25.74 -8.54
C SER A 479 -3.67 24.87 -7.40
N VAL A 480 -3.38 23.57 -7.43
CA VAL A 480 -3.77 22.63 -6.37
C VAL A 480 -3.16 23.03 -5.03
N ILE A 481 -1.83 23.19 -4.93
CA ILE A 481 -1.21 23.53 -3.65
C ILE A 481 -1.68 24.89 -3.13
N ARG A 482 -1.86 25.89 -4.03
CA ARG A 482 -2.42 27.20 -3.68
C ARG A 482 -3.80 27.06 -3.08
N ARG A 483 -4.73 26.33 -3.72
CA ARG A 483 -6.08 26.13 -3.21
C ARG A 483 -6.08 25.46 -1.84
N LEU A 484 -5.26 24.42 -1.65
CA LEU A 484 -5.17 23.72 -0.37
C LEU A 484 -4.65 24.62 0.76
N ILE A 485 -3.67 25.47 0.46
CA ILE A 485 -3.16 26.49 1.40
C ILE A 485 -4.25 27.50 1.76
N LEU A 486 -4.98 28.03 0.78
CA LEU A 486 -6.08 28.98 1.02
C LEU A 486 -7.22 28.34 1.82
N SER A 487 -7.53 27.06 1.57
CA SER A 487 -8.50 26.29 2.35
C SER A 487 -8.10 26.17 3.82
N SER A 488 -6.82 25.91 4.08
CA SER A 488 -6.23 25.87 5.42
C SER A 488 -6.37 27.21 6.17
N GLU A 489 -6.17 28.32 5.46
CA GLU A 489 -6.32 29.65 6.02
C GLU A 489 -7.78 29.99 6.28
N ALA A 490 -8.69 29.63 5.38
CA ALA A 490 -10.13 29.78 5.59
C ALA A 490 -10.60 28.99 6.82
N GLU A 491 -10.11 27.76 7.02
CA GLU A 491 -10.36 26.98 8.25
C GLU A 491 -9.91 27.73 9.50
N LYS A 492 -8.67 28.24 9.50
CA LYS A 492 -8.11 28.98 10.64
C LYS A 492 -8.90 30.26 10.94
N ARG A 493 -9.23 31.04 9.90
CA ARG A 493 -10.08 32.24 10.03
C ARG A 493 -11.45 31.88 10.60
N ALA A 494 -12.06 30.76 10.19
CA ALA A 494 -13.35 30.32 10.71
C ALA A 494 -13.26 29.89 12.19
N LYS A 495 -12.20 29.17 12.59
CA LYS A 495 -11.94 28.81 13.99
C LYS A 495 -11.63 30.03 14.85
N ASN A 496 -10.88 31.00 14.33
CA ASN A 496 -10.56 32.24 15.03
C ASN A 496 -11.79 33.11 15.20
N LYS A 497 -12.63 33.31 14.17
CA LYS A 497 -13.92 34.00 14.31
C LYS A 497 -14.84 33.36 15.35
N ALA A 498 -14.81 32.03 15.48
CA ALA A 498 -15.55 31.33 16.53
C ALA A 498 -14.98 31.53 17.94
N LYS A 499 -13.69 31.89 18.08
CA LYS A 499 -12.99 32.20 19.34
C LYS A 499 -13.00 33.71 19.68
N GLU A 500 -12.90 34.58 18.67
CA GLU A 500 -12.85 36.05 18.75
C GLU A 500 -14.23 36.69 19.00
N ALA A 501 -15.31 35.90 18.98
CA ALA A 501 -16.57 36.30 19.59
C ALA A 501 -16.45 36.60 21.11
N GLU A 502 -15.28 36.36 21.73
CA GLU A 502 -14.97 36.68 23.13
C GLU A 502 -13.82 37.67 23.38
N ASN A 503 -13.06 38.18 22.40
CA ASN A 503 -12.12 39.31 22.61
C ASN A 503 -11.57 39.88 21.28
N VAL A 504 -11.42 41.21 21.22
CA VAL A 504 -11.00 41.99 20.05
C VAL A 504 -9.53 42.38 20.15
N GLU A 505 -8.71 41.98 19.17
CA GLU A 505 -7.64 42.80 18.59
C GLU A 505 -7.16 42.15 17.28
N ASN A 506 -7.32 42.86 16.16
CA ASN A 506 -6.94 42.41 14.82
C ASN A 506 -5.58 43.00 14.44
N ASP A 507 -4.60 42.16 14.20
CA ASP A 507 -3.45 42.49 13.35
C ASP A 507 -3.22 41.30 12.39
N ALA A 508 -3.86 41.36 11.21
CA ALA A 508 -3.74 40.34 10.18
C ALA A 508 -3.22 40.97 8.90
N THR A 509 -1.90 41.04 8.78
CA THR A 509 -1.25 41.20 7.49
C THR A 509 -1.59 39.99 6.61
N GLU A 510 -2.21 40.22 5.44
CA GLU A 510 -2.47 39.19 4.44
C GLU A 510 -1.14 38.60 3.95
N GLN A 511 -0.76 37.47 4.53
CA GLN A 511 0.44 36.74 4.13
C GLN A 511 0.20 36.08 2.77
N ASN A 512 1.15 36.19 1.85
CA ASN A 512 1.00 35.60 0.53
C ASN A 512 1.10 34.07 0.65
N TRP A 513 0.23 33.30 -0.02
CA TRP A 513 0.21 31.83 0.07
C TRP A 513 1.57 31.20 -0.26
N SER A 514 2.34 31.85 -1.14
CA SER A 514 3.68 31.39 -1.53
C SER A 514 4.70 31.47 -0.39
N ASP A 515 4.52 32.34 0.61
CA ASP A 515 5.42 32.49 1.75
C ASP A 515 5.40 31.25 2.67
N ARG A 516 4.32 30.46 2.60
CA ARG A 516 4.17 29.20 3.33
C ARG A 516 4.98 28.05 2.72
N ILE A 517 5.39 28.17 1.46
CA ILE A 517 6.17 27.15 0.75
C ILE A 517 7.65 27.47 0.97
N ALA A 518 8.34 26.63 1.74
CA ALA A 518 9.78 26.76 1.97
C ALA A 518 10.58 26.30 0.75
N TRP A 519 10.15 25.21 0.13
CA TRP A 519 10.75 24.61 -1.07
C TRP A 519 9.70 23.88 -1.90
N ARG A 520 9.90 23.81 -3.21
CA ARG A 520 9.07 23.04 -4.14
C ARG A 520 9.88 22.40 -5.25
N ALA A 521 9.43 21.24 -5.71
CA ALA A 521 9.88 20.60 -6.94
C ALA A 521 8.67 19.99 -7.66
N ILE A 522 8.54 20.28 -8.95
CA ILE A 522 7.50 19.75 -9.83
C ILE A 522 8.19 19.02 -10.98
N PHE A 523 7.83 17.77 -11.23
CA PHE A 523 8.47 16.93 -12.23
C PHE A 523 7.49 15.89 -12.78
N THR A 524 7.81 15.33 -13.95
CA THR A 524 7.21 14.10 -14.43
C THR A 524 8.18 12.94 -14.30
N MET A 525 7.67 11.72 -14.19
CA MET A 525 8.47 10.51 -14.14
C MET A 525 7.70 9.33 -14.73
N ASP A 526 8.41 8.33 -15.22
CA ASP A 526 7.78 7.09 -15.67
C ASP A 526 7.03 6.38 -14.54
N HIS A 527 5.83 5.90 -14.84
CA HIS A 527 4.99 5.07 -13.98
C HIS A 527 5.15 3.60 -14.36
N LEU A 528 6.10 2.95 -13.70
CA LEU A 528 6.25 1.50 -13.77
C LEU A 528 5.27 0.88 -12.77
N ALA A 529 4.11 0.45 -13.25
CA ALA A 529 3.10 -0.23 -12.45
C ALA A 529 3.24 -1.74 -12.56
N SER A 530 2.94 -2.46 -11.48
CA SER A 530 2.71 -3.91 -11.50
C SER A 530 1.24 -4.15 -11.87
N GLY A 531 0.97 -4.57 -13.11
CA GLY A 531 -0.39 -4.95 -13.53
C GLY A 531 -0.73 -6.42 -13.25
N ASP A 532 -1.97 -6.82 -13.55
CA ASP A 532 -2.41 -8.22 -13.57
C ASP A 532 -1.50 -9.03 -14.48
N ILE A 533 -0.50 -9.68 -13.89
CA ILE A 533 0.46 -10.45 -14.65
C ILE A 533 -0.19 -11.77 -14.99
N ASN A 534 -0.64 -11.87 -16.24
CA ASN A 534 -0.79 -13.18 -16.85
C ASN A 534 0.62 -13.73 -17.11
N VAL A 535 1.19 -14.40 -16.10
CA VAL A 535 2.55 -14.98 -16.18
C VAL A 535 2.65 -15.99 -17.34
N SER A 536 1.51 -16.55 -17.77
CA SER A 536 1.41 -17.45 -18.93
C SER A 536 1.50 -16.73 -20.28
N ALA A 537 1.18 -15.43 -20.33
CA ALA A 537 1.31 -14.58 -21.50
C ALA A 537 2.68 -13.88 -21.52
N LYS A 538 3.78 -14.63 -21.32
CA LYS A 538 5.13 -14.10 -21.57
C LYS A 538 5.15 -13.47 -22.96
N ALA A 539 5.50 -12.20 -23.03
CA ALA A 539 5.57 -11.46 -24.28
C ALA A 539 6.48 -12.26 -25.24
N LYS A 540 5.96 -12.62 -26.41
CA LYS A 540 6.63 -13.55 -27.36
C LYS A 540 8.01 -13.04 -27.82
N ASP A 541 8.32 -11.78 -27.54
CA ASP A 541 9.53 -11.05 -27.89
C ASP A 541 10.60 -11.01 -26.78
N LEU A 542 10.34 -11.53 -25.57
CA LEU A 542 11.31 -11.62 -24.48
C LEU A 542 11.95 -13.01 -24.37
N PRO A 543 13.20 -13.12 -23.87
CA PRO A 543 13.83 -14.40 -23.56
C PRO A 543 13.01 -15.20 -22.54
N SER A 544 12.95 -16.52 -22.71
CA SER A 544 12.01 -17.37 -21.95
C SER A 544 12.31 -17.46 -20.44
N ASN A 545 13.56 -17.21 -20.03
CA ASN A 545 14.00 -17.22 -18.64
C ASN A 545 14.07 -15.83 -17.98
N VAL A 546 13.48 -14.81 -18.63
CA VAL A 546 13.32 -13.46 -18.09
C VAL A 546 11.97 -13.29 -17.42
N TRP A 547 11.96 -12.61 -16.29
CA TRP A 547 10.78 -12.25 -15.50
C TRP A 547 10.78 -10.75 -15.24
N VAL A 548 9.63 -10.11 -15.42
CA VAL A 548 9.51 -8.65 -15.30
C VAL A 548 8.59 -8.33 -14.14
N CYS A 549 9.11 -7.59 -13.16
CA CYS A 549 8.44 -7.22 -11.92
C CYS A 549 7.39 -6.10 -12.06
N GLU A 550 7.50 -5.30 -13.11
CA GLU A 550 6.58 -4.19 -13.33
C GLU A 550 6.22 -4.18 -14.80
N THR A 551 4.97 -4.53 -15.07
CA THR A 551 4.44 -4.51 -16.43
C THR A 551 3.23 -3.59 -16.46
N VAL A 552 3.22 -2.68 -17.42
CA VAL A 552 2.02 -1.93 -17.80
C VAL A 552 0.87 -2.92 -17.92
N THR A 553 -0.14 -2.74 -17.07
CA THR A 553 -1.40 -3.47 -17.07
C THR A 553 -1.87 -3.71 -18.50
N GLY A 554 -2.06 -4.99 -18.83
CA GLY A 554 -2.96 -5.54 -19.84
C GLY A 554 -3.04 -4.86 -21.21
N GLU A 555 -2.86 -5.65 -22.25
CA GLU A 555 -3.55 -5.51 -23.54
C GLU A 555 -5.09 -5.67 -23.40
N LEU A 556 -5.69 -5.06 -22.38
CA LEU A 556 -7.12 -4.95 -22.11
C LEU A 556 -7.51 -3.46 -22.03
N GLN A 557 -7.15 -2.74 -23.08
CA GLN A 557 -7.91 -1.67 -23.72
C GLN A 557 -6.98 -1.08 -24.77
N GLN A 558 -7.21 -1.41 -26.03
CA GLN A 558 -6.46 -0.92 -27.20
C GLN A 558 -6.56 0.60 -27.41
N ASN A 559 -6.68 1.45 -26.37
CA ASN A 559 -6.83 2.88 -26.57
C ASN A 559 -6.38 3.86 -25.48
N LYS A 560 -5.72 3.48 -24.37
CA LYS A 560 -5.26 4.50 -23.40
C LYS A 560 -3.89 4.16 -22.77
N GLY A 561 -2.86 4.93 -23.12
CA GLY A 561 -1.50 4.83 -22.58
C GLY A 561 -1.31 5.43 -21.18
N VAL A 562 -2.30 5.29 -20.28
CA VAL A 562 -2.22 5.81 -18.89
C VAL A 562 -2.51 4.67 -17.92
N CYS A 563 -1.62 4.44 -16.96
CA CYS A 563 -1.76 3.40 -15.94
C CYS A 563 -2.44 3.95 -14.66
N PRO A 564 -3.27 3.16 -13.97
CA PRO A 564 -3.78 3.53 -12.65
C PRO A 564 -2.66 3.82 -11.65
N LEU A 565 -2.84 4.89 -10.89
CA LEU A 565 -2.00 5.17 -9.74
C LEU A 565 -2.65 4.49 -8.52
N GLU A 566 -1.99 3.46 -8.01
CA GLU A 566 -2.41 2.79 -6.79
C GLU A 566 -1.66 3.36 -5.61
N ILE A 567 -2.34 3.96 -4.64
CA ILE A 567 -1.65 4.46 -3.44
C ILE A 567 -1.18 3.31 -2.53
N HIS A 568 -1.83 2.15 -2.61
CA HIS A 568 -1.50 0.94 -1.86
C HIS A 568 -0.44 0.06 -2.53
N LEU A 569 0.09 -0.93 -1.80
CA LEU A 569 1.16 -1.82 -2.28
C LEU A 569 0.71 -3.25 -2.64
N GLU A 570 -0.60 -3.51 -2.66
CA GLU A 570 -1.15 -4.85 -2.92
C GLU A 570 -0.67 -5.44 -4.25
N SER A 571 -0.70 -4.67 -5.35
CA SER A 571 -0.28 -5.15 -6.67
C SER A 571 1.20 -5.50 -6.76
N ALA A 572 2.07 -4.81 -6.01
CA ALA A 572 3.49 -5.15 -5.93
C ALA A 572 3.70 -6.51 -5.25
N SER A 573 3.00 -6.74 -4.14
CA SER A 573 3.05 -8.01 -3.40
C SER A 573 2.46 -9.17 -4.22
N ALA A 574 1.29 -8.97 -4.82
CA ALA A 574 0.62 -9.95 -5.67
C ALA A 574 1.51 -10.32 -6.87
N ASN A 575 2.20 -9.34 -7.45
CA ASN A 575 3.10 -9.60 -8.55
C ASN A 575 4.32 -10.43 -8.13
N ALA A 576 4.99 -10.08 -7.02
CA ALA A 576 6.11 -10.85 -6.51
C ALA A 576 5.72 -12.32 -6.26
N ARG A 577 4.53 -12.54 -5.69
CA ARG A 577 3.97 -13.88 -5.47
C ARG A 577 3.75 -14.63 -6.79
N ALA A 578 3.10 -14.01 -7.77
CA ALA A 578 2.84 -14.64 -9.06
C ALA A 578 4.12 -15.05 -9.80
N ILE A 579 5.16 -14.20 -9.76
CA ILE A 579 6.47 -14.52 -10.34
C ILE A 579 7.13 -15.66 -9.57
N PHE A 580 7.08 -15.65 -8.23
CA PHE A 580 7.64 -16.70 -7.40
C PHE A 580 6.98 -18.06 -7.67
N GLU A 581 5.65 -18.13 -7.69
CA GLU A 581 4.91 -19.37 -7.94
C GLU A 581 5.23 -19.96 -9.32
N ALA A 582 5.48 -19.11 -10.32
CA ALA A 582 5.90 -19.55 -11.64
C ALA A 582 7.37 -20.00 -11.70
N LEU A 583 8.25 -19.39 -10.92
CA LEU A 583 9.66 -19.76 -10.80
C LEU A 583 9.87 -21.05 -9.98
N CYS A 584 9.06 -21.23 -8.94
CA CYS A 584 9.20 -22.27 -7.92
C CYS A 584 7.83 -22.89 -7.60
N PRO A 585 7.23 -23.65 -8.53
CA PRO A 585 5.90 -24.21 -8.34
C PRO A 585 5.89 -25.21 -7.18
N GLY A 586 4.93 -25.03 -6.27
CA GLY A 586 4.73 -25.89 -5.08
C GLY A 586 5.57 -25.51 -3.86
N GLU A 587 6.49 -24.55 -3.98
CA GLU A 587 7.25 -24.03 -2.84
C GLU A 587 6.45 -22.95 -2.09
N PRO A 588 6.61 -22.83 -0.76
CA PRO A 588 5.89 -21.81 0.01
C PRO A 588 6.46 -20.41 -0.25
N PHE A 589 5.59 -19.46 -0.57
CA PHE A 589 5.97 -18.04 -0.71
C PHE A 589 6.13 -17.39 0.67
N LEU A 590 7.37 -17.03 1.02
CA LEU A 590 7.73 -16.40 2.30
C LEU A 590 7.16 -17.16 3.52
N PRO A 591 7.60 -18.41 3.77
CA PRO A 591 7.11 -19.20 4.90
C PRO A 591 7.31 -18.46 6.23
N LYS A 592 6.46 -18.78 7.21
CA LYS A 592 6.51 -18.21 8.55
C LYS A 592 7.94 -18.29 9.10
N SER A 593 8.36 -17.21 9.75
CA SER A 593 9.64 -17.19 10.46
C SER A 593 9.54 -18.04 11.73
N ALA A 594 10.64 -18.66 12.17
CA ALA A 594 10.65 -19.42 13.42
C ALA A 594 10.19 -18.56 14.61
N SER A 595 10.52 -17.26 14.62
CA SER A 595 10.03 -16.32 15.62
C SER A 595 8.52 -16.07 15.54
N ALA A 596 7.94 -16.03 14.33
CA ALA A 596 6.50 -15.87 14.17
C ALA A 596 5.75 -17.14 14.60
N GLU A 597 6.31 -18.32 14.31
CA GLU A 597 5.77 -19.60 14.77
C GLU A 597 5.79 -19.70 16.30
N GLN A 598 6.88 -19.26 16.94
CA GLN A 598 6.97 -19.19 18.40
C GLN A 598 5.94 -18.24 19.01
N ALA A 599 5.80 -17.03 18.46
CA ALA A 599 4.83 -16.06 18.95
C ALA A 599 3.38 -16.56 18.84
N GLU A 600 3.06 -17.27 17.76
CA GLU A 600 1.73 -17.87 17.56
C GLU A 600 1.48 -19.04 18.53
N GLN A 601 2.50 -19.84 18.83
CA GLN A 601 2.42 -20.87 19.87
C GLN A 601 2.19 -20.26 21.26
N GLU A 602 2.94 -19.22 21.62
CA GLU A 602 2.77 -18.50 22.89
C GLU A 602 1.37 -17.85 23.01
N GLU A 603 0.83 -17.31 21.91
CA GLU A 603 -0.52 -16.73 21.88
C GLU A 603 -1.60 -17.81 22.05
N GLN A 604 -1.45 -18.96 21.38
CA GLN A 604 -2.36 -20.10 21.53
C GLN A 604 -2.34 -20.66 22.95
N GLU A 605 -1.16 -20.87 23.53
CA GLU A 605 -1.00 -21.31 24.92
C GLU A 605 -1.66 -20.32 25.90
N SER A 606 -1.49 -19.02 25.67
CA SER A 606 -2.14 -17.97 26.47
C SER A 606 -3.67 -17.97 26.33
N GLU A 607 -4.21 -18.17 25.11
CA GLU A 607 -5.66 -18.30 24.88
C GLU A 607 -6.20 -19.55 25.59
N GLU A 608 -5.53 -20.70 25.46
CA GLU A 608 -5.92 -21.94 26.13
C GLU A 608 -5.90 -21.80 27.66
N ASP A 609 -4.87 -21.17 28.23
CA ASP A 609 -4.76 -20.86 29.65
C ASP A 609 -5.86 -19.89 30.13
N ALA A 610 -6.27 -18.95 29.28
CA ALA A 610 -7.37 -18.04 29.59
C ALA A 610 -8.73 -18.77 29.61
N VAL A 611 -8.96 -19.66 28.64
CA VAL A 611 -10.17 -20.50 28.56
C VAL A 611 -10.22 -21.47 29.73
N LEU A 612 -9.12 -22.13 30.08
CA LEU A 612 -9.03 -23.03 31.23
C LEU A 612 -9.35 -22.30 32.54
N ARG A 613 -8.81 -21.09 32.73
CA ARG A 613 -9.13 -20.23 33.89
C ARG A 613 -10.60 -19.81 33.93
N ALA A 614 -11.20 -19.50 32.79
CA ALA A 614 -12.62 -19.18 32.70
C ALA A 614 -13.50 -20.39 33.04
N ALA A 615 -13.17 -21.58 32.52
CA ALA A 615 -13.85 -22.84 32.81
C ALA A 615 -13.75 -23.22 34.29
N GLN A 616 -12.57 -23.07 34.92
CA GLN A 616 -12.39 -23.33 36.35
C GLN A 616 -13.23 -22.38 37.22
N LYS A 617 -13.34 -21.09 36.85
CA LYS A 617 -14.22 -20.14 37.54
C LYS A 617 -15.69 -20.53 37.42
N LEU A 618 -16.13 -20.97 36.24
CA LEU A 618 -17.50 -21.47 36.04
C LEU A 618 -17.77 -22.73 36.85
N ALA A 619 -16.82 -23.68 36.88
CA ALA A 619 -16.94 -24.90 37.68
C ALA A 619 -16.98 -24.63 39.19
N GLN A 620 -16.21 -23.66 39.67
CA GLN A 620 -16.28 -23.23 41.07
C GLN A 620 -17.63 -22.58 41.38
N GLN A 621 -18.15 -21.75 40.48
CA GLN A 621 -19.47 -21.12 40.64
C GLN A 621 -20.60 -22.16 40.71
N THR A 622 -20.59 -23.17 39.84
CA THR A 622 -21.61 -24.25 39.86
C THR A 622 -21.50 -25.15 41.09
N VAL A 623 -20.30 -25.36 41.63
CA VAL A 623 -20.12 -26.09 42.90
C VAL A 623 -20.63 -25.28 44.09
N THR A 624 -20.41 -23.96 44.13
CA THR A 624 -21.01 -23.10 45.17
C THR A 624 -22.54 -23.03 45.09
N GLU A 625 -23.12 -23.00 43.90
CA GLU A 625 -24.58 -23.00 43.72
C GLU A 625 -25.21 -24.36 44.08
N GLY A 626 -24.51 -25.47 43.81
CA GLY A 626 -24.92 -26.81 44.22
C GLY A 626 -24.91 -27.03 45.74
N GLN A 627 -23.92 -26.46 46.45
CA GLN A 627 -23.84 -26.57 47.92
C GLN A 627 -24.85 -25.68 48.66
N THR A 628 -25.37 -24.61 48.04
CA THR A 628 -26.47 -23.82 48.63
C THR A 628 -27.85 -24.49 48.58
N LYS A 629 -28.03 -25.61 47.85
CA LYS A 629 -29.32 -26.32 47.78
C LYS A 629 -29.47 -27.51 48.75
N GLU A 630 -28.42 -27.94 49.45
CA GLU A 630 -28.50 -29.01 50.46
C GLU A 630 -28.48 -28.50 51.92
N GLY A 631 -28.55 -27.18 52.14
CA GLY A 631 -28.33 -26.56 53.44
C GLY A 631 -29.40 -25.58 53.90
N SER A 632 -30.70 -25.80 53.68
CA SER A 632 -31.74 -25.09 54.44
C SER A 632 -33.10 -25.82 54.43
N ASN A 633 -33.23 -26.86 55.26
CA ASN A 633 -34.53 -27.24 55.82
C ASN A 633 -34.77 -26.37 57.07
N GLY A 634 -35.76 -25.47 57.01
CA GLY A 634 -36.16 -24.68 58.18
C GLY A 634 -37.19 -23.57 57.88
N SER A 635 -38.41 -23.80 58.39
CA SER A 635 -39.49 -22.85 58.74
C SER A 635 -40.21 -22.02 57.67
N GLU A 636 -41.45 -22.47 57.40
CA GLU A 636 -42.73 -21.73 57.37
C GLU A 636 -42.78 -20.26 56.92
N SER A 637 -43.57 -19.95 55.88
CA SER A 637 -44.92 -19.36 56.05
C SER A 637 -45.68 -19.21 54.72
N ALA A 638 -46.99 -19.40 54.82
CA ALA A 638 -48.03 -19.46 53.80
C ALA A 638 -48.09 -18.32 52.75
N GLY A 639 -48.53 -18.69 51.54
CA GLY A 639 -48.99 -17.78 50.49
C GLY A 639 -49.54 -18.56 49.30
N SER A 640 -50.81 -18.94 49.39
CA SER A 640 -51.62 -19.63 48.39
C SER A 640 -51.74 -18.84 47.07
N ASP A 641 -51.63 -19.50 45.92
CA ASP A 641 -52.75 -19.53 44.97
C ASP A 641 -52.60 -20.59 43.84
N LYS A 642 -53.59 -21.48 43.84
CA LYS A 642 -54.26 -22.20 42.75
C LYS A 642 -53.46 -22.96 41.68
N ALA A 643 -53.60 -24.27 41.84
CA ALA A 643 -53.50 -25.31 40.82
C ALA A 643 -54.48 -25.15 39.65
N THR A 644 -54.02 -25.59 38.48
CA THR A 644 -54.82 -26.44 37.58
C THR A 644 -53.96 -27.65 37.24
N ALA A 645 -54.42 -28.80 37.71
CA ALA A 645 -53.89 -30.11 37.41
C ALA A 645 -54.35 -30.54 36.01
N ASP A 646 -53.47 -31.23 35.30
CA ASP A 646 -53.85 -32.42 34.55
C ASP A 646 -52.71 -33.41 34.68
N ALA A 647 -52.98 -34.47 35.44
CA ALA A 647 -52.17 -35.67 35.52
C ALA A 647 -52.94 -36.77 34.80
N VAL A 648 -52.27 -37.49 33.90
CA VAL A 648 -52.65 -38.85 33.55
C VAL A 648 -51.46 -39.75 33.89
N GLU A 649 -51.74 -40.61 34.87
CA GLU A 649 -51.03 -41.78 35.35
C GLU A 649 -50.51 -42.66 34.20
N ALA A 650 -49.23 -43.04 34.24
CA ALA A 650 -48.68 -44.22 34.92
C ALA A 650 -48.94 -45.53 34.16
N ASN A 651 -47.85 -46.20 33.78
CA ASN A 651 -47.69 -47.61 34.12
C ASN A 651 -46.21 -47.94 34.24
N ASP A 652 -45.86 -48.35 35.46
CA ASP A 652 -44.70 -49.14 35.83
C ASP A 652 -44.64 -50.44 35.00
N GLU A 653 -43.41 -50.87 34.67
CA GLU A 653 -43.04 -52.26 34.99
C GLU A 653 -41.51 -52.39 35.20
N MET A 654 -41.18 -52.86 36.41
CA MET A 654 -39.95 -53.53 36.86
C MET A 654 -39.45 -54.58 35.84
N ALA A 655 -38.21 -55.09 35.79
CA ALA A 655 -37.18 -55.34 36.79
C ALA A 655 -35.83 -55.63 36.09
N SER A 656 -34.77 -55.65 36.91
CA SER A 656 -33.53 -56.46 36.85
C SER A 656 -33.38 -57.48 35.69
N SER A 657 -32.20 -57.77 35.14
CA SER A 657 -30.95 -58.10 35.81
C SER A 657 -29.84 -58.31 34.76
N ALA A 658 -28.62 -58.08 35.20
CA ALA A 658 -27.34 -58.47 34.61
C ALA A 658 -27.32 -59.69 33.68
N ALA A 659 -26.59 -59.55 32.57
CA ALA A 659 -25.72 -60.60 32.04
C ALA A 659 -24.54 -59.95 31.29
N THR A 660 -23.36 -60.28 31.79
CA THR A 660 -22.04 -60.21 31.19
C THR A 660 -21.99 -60.79 29.77
N ASP A 661 -21.31 -60.13 28.83
CA ASP A 661 -20.02 -60.61 28.29
C ASP A 661 -19.53 -59.77 27.10
N ASP A 662 -18.27 -59.37 27.22
CA ASP A 662 -17.22 -59.20 26.21
C ASP A 662 -17.55 -58.51 24.87
N HIS A 663 -17.21 -57.22 24.80
CA HIS A 663 -15.92 -56.80 24.21
C HIS A 663 -15.49 -55.38 24.60
#